data_AF-A0A6J0TMS9-F1
#
_entry.id   AF-A0A6J0TMS9-F1
#
_cell.length_a   1.000
_cell.length_b   1.000
_cell.length_c   1.000
_cell.angle_alpha   90.00
_cell.angle_beta   90.00
_cell.angle_gamma   90.00
#
_symmetry.space_group_name_H-M   'P 1'
#
loop_
_entity.id
_entity.type
_entity.pdbx_description
1 polymer ?
#
loop_
_entity_poly.entity_id
_entity_poly.type
_entity_poly.pdbx_seq_one_letter_code
_entity_poly.pdbx_strand_id
1 'polypeptide(L)'
;MAEKGYFRDEDQCRTKGKDLKKSYKQAKLQDGIARQRCRFFHELDAILGTGRAGGPDPARGRGSGGSKSCHAAAAAPPWCQVVIKEESDPELDPDQDLQEEEYAWTQVSVTDGSDLDPQGEPSSSSATANVAAAAAAASSSSSSSSSSQAAGGLLRREDPLLPHHPQHPRPVAGGIVKEEKSPAREEAGLQGAGGGGSGPYLYAREDALGESNAGDPLGPAGVEEPLLRREPRGHLETSWRAGLSRRAFSRSRTLLSTREKLAQLRNRRKRPRDDRFDELIRDIRMHFREREKLFQGLWEEEKAQREKDRRLWAAEMEWIREMWTKSQKEKEAAVGEDPETNGPLHVKEESWNKDLSKDVEGEPLKDTCAQEPLLLKSWLESHGRSFGHFVDGKWLKPEGRETYATKNPTTGELLATTLQGSREDVDIAVEVATKAFENWSQLPGHIRARHLYNVARTIQKHQRLFTLLESLDSGKLIREARDTDLPLVIRHFYHHAGWAQLMEVEMKNWKPLGVVAALVPQNFPLLTLAWKVCPALAMGNTVVVKPASSTRLTALLLAEICAQVGLPPGVLNVVTGDEGLGEALAAHPDIDKVAFAGCVEVGRSLRRATAGTGKKLSLQLGGKSPFFVFDSADLDSAVDGLADAVWLNRGPISNAGSQLLLQESIAKDFIQRLKCRMGQLRVGDSLDKAVDLGALASEKQRDAIERLVEDARAEGAEVYQAWASLPSSGLFYPPTLITGVHTTSRCVKEEIFGPVLVSLTFRTAKEAIALGNNTPSGLVASVWTETLSLALEVARSLQVGTVWINGHNMLDAASAFGGDKESGYGRDGGKEGLYEYVRPNWEIRPRPSTLDLNYKTFATSQGPGLPLICAENKTPHLIGSEAERKISSSVDQTYKLYYGGAQKRPDSMSSCPILNHAGQIAAYVADGSIKDIRNAVEAAHKAAAGWAKQTAHARAQILYYLAENLELRRAGFASQLQELTGAQKEAALQEVDLSVQRLFYWAAYSDKYGGAVQETSLYGASLLFREPLGVVGIACPDEHPLLAFVSLLAPAVSRGNCVVMVPSERYPVLALDLYQVLDTSDVPGGVVNIISGSRDYLSRALAEHQAVQAVWYFGSKEGSALVEWASAGNLKRTWVNYGSEQRRWADPQQGAGEEFLYQATQCKSVWMPMGDIFAN
;
A
#
# COMPACT_ATOMS: atom_id res chain seq x y z
N MET A 1 16.13 62.88 -1.72
CA MET A 1 17.06 62.21 -2.68
C MET A 1 16.67 62.46 -4.13
N ALA A 2 15.37 62.48 -4.48
CA ALA A 2 14.88 62.83 -5.81
C ALA A 2 15.46 64.16 -6.34
N GLU A 3 15.43 65.24 -5.56
CA GLU A 3 16.04 66.55 -5.90
C GLU A 3 17.54 66.51 -6.24
N LYS A 4 18.26 65.46 -5.83
CA LYS A 4 19.69 65.27 -6.14
C LYS A 4 19.91 64.25 -7.28
N GLY A 5 18.86 63.91 -8.03
CA GLY A 5 18.92 63.07 -9.23
C GLY A 5 19.08 61.57 -9.00
N TYR A 6 18.98 61.08 -7.76
CA TYR A 6 19.22 59.67 -7.44
C TYR A 6 18.04 58.73 -7.72
N PHE A 7 16.83 59.28 -7.92
CA PHE A 7 15.61 58.58 -8.33
C PHE A 7 14.88 59.46 -9.35
N ARG A 8 14.08 58.86 -10.24
CA ARG A 8 13.39 59.60 -11.32
C ARG A 8 12.32 60.58 -10.82
N ASP A 9 11.73 60.29 -9.67
CA ASP A 9 10.56 60.97 -9.12
C ASP A 9 10.47 60.73 -7.60
N GLU A 10 9.55 61.44 -6.94
CA GLU A 10 9.30 61.32 -5.49
C GLU A 10 8.71 59.96 -5.10
N ASP A 11 7.82 59.37 -5.91
CA ASP A 11 7.11 58.15 -5.53
C ASP A 11 7.98 56.90 -5.64
N GLN A 12 8.92 56.87 -6.58
CA GLN A 12 10.02 55.90 -6.61
C GLN A 12 10.91 56.01 -5.36
N CYS A 13 11.15 57.24 -4.89
CA CYS A 13 11.90 57.49 -3.64
C CYS A 13 11.10 57.06 -2.40
N ARG A 14 9.78 57.31 -2.36
CA ARG A 14 8.87 56.90 -1.27
C ARG A 14 8.68 55.39 -1.22
N THR A 15 8.51 54.74 -2.38
CA THR A 15 8.32 53.29 -2.51
C THR A 15 9.56 52.54 -2.02
N LYS A 16 10.75 52.89 -2.54
CA LYS A 16 12.01 52.29 -2.04
C LYS A 16 12.30 52.65 -0.59
N GLY A 17 11.82 53.80 -0.10
CA GLY A 17 11.85 54.15 1.33
C GLY A 17 10.96 53.24 2.20
N LYS A 18 9.79 52.81 1.70
CA LYS A 18 8.96 51.79 2.35
C LYS A 18 9.65 50.43 2.34
N ASP A 19 10.26 50.02 1.23
CA ASP A 19 10.99 48.76 1.11
C ASP A 19 12.19 48.69 2.07
N LEU A 20 12.99 49.77 2.17
CA LEU A 20 14.07 49.87 3.15
C LEU A 20 13.56 49.80 4.59
N LYS A 21 12.42 50.42 4.92
CA LYS A 21 11.78 50.24 6.24
C LYS A 21 11.29 48.81 6.47
N LYS A 22 10.86 48.09 5.41
CA LYS A 22 10.44 46.68 5.47
C LYS A 22 11.64 45.77 5.75
N SER A 23 12.72 45.90 4.97
CA SER A 23 13.99 45.19 5.20
C SER A 23 14.61 45.53 6.54
N TYR A 24 14.53 46.77 7.03
CA TYR A 24 15.04 47.14 8.35
C TYR A 24 14.22 46.50 9.49
N LYS A 25 12.88 46.45 9.38
CA LYS A 25 12.04 45.68 10.32
C LYS A 25 12.39 44.18 10.28
N GLN A 26 12.60 43.61 9.09
CA GLN A 26 12.92 42.19 8.92
C GLN A 26 14.33 41.83 9.43
N ALA A 27 15.32 42.70 9.24
CA ALA A 27 16.65 42.57 9.83
C ALA A 27 16.62 42.71 11.36
N LYS A 28 15.83 43.66 11.90
CA LYS A 28 15.65 43.82 13.35
C LYS A 28 14.91 42.62 13.98
N LEU A 29 14.01 41.98 13.24
CA LEU A 29 13.38 40.72 13.64
C LEU A 29 14.39 39.56 13.66
N GLN A 30 15.23 39.44 12.63
CA GLN A 30 16.31 38.42 12.60
C GLN A 30 17.36 38.64 13.70
N ASP A 31 17.73 39.89 14.01
CA ASP A 31 18.58 40.24 15.16
C ASP A 31 17.89 39.90 16.50
N GLY A 32 16.58 40.13 16.62
CA GLY A 32 15.77 39.66 17.76
C GLY A 32 15.82 38.14 17.95
N ILE A 33 15.60 37.38 16.87
CA ILE A 33 15.67 35.92 16.86
C ILE A 33 17.09 35.42 17.17
N ALA A 34 18.13 36.09 16.66
CA ALA A 34 19.52 35.78 16.96
C ALA A 34 19.83 36.01 18.45
N ARG A 35 19.37 37.12 19.04
CA ARG A 35 19.52 37.40 20.48
C ARG A 35 18.76 36.43 21.36
N GLN A 36 17.56 36.00 20.95
CA GLN A 36 16.81 34.94 21.65
C GLN A 36 17.56 33.60 21.58
N ARG A 37 18.11 33.22 20.42
CA ARG A 37 18.98 32.04 20.30
C ARG A 37 20.23 32.14 21.18
N CYS A 38 20.91 33.28 21.22
CA CYS A 38 22.07 33.46 22.09
C CYS A 38 21.73 33.42 23.59
N ARG A 39 20.54 33.91 24.00
CA ARG A 39 20.04 33.71 25.37
C ARG A 39 19.77 32.23 25.65
N PHE A 40 19.03 31.54 24.79
CA PHE A 40 18.73 30.12 24.92
C PHE A 40 20.00 29.26 25.04
N PHE A 41 21.05 29.56 24.27
CA PHE A 41 22.34 28.88 24.41
C PHE A 41 23.08 29.24 25.70
N HIS A 42 23.06 30.50 26.16
CA HIS A 42 23.64 30.87 27.46
C HIS A 42 22.87 30.25 28.65
N GLU A 43 21.56 30.11 28.54
CA GLU A 43 20.71 29.46 29.53
C GLU A 43 20.97 27.95 29.56
N LEU A 44 21.17 27.30 28.40
CA LEU A 44 21.66 25.91 28.33
C LEU A 44 23.04 25.75 28.98
N ASP A 45 23.99 26.63 28.68
CA ASP A 45 25.36 26.57 29.21
C ASP A 45 25.39 26.80 30.73
N ALA A 46 24.50 27.64 31.25
CA ALA A 46 24.29 27.81 32.69
C ALA A 46 23.63 26.59 33.36
N ILE A 47 22.75 25.86 32.66
CA ILE A 47 22.14 24.60 33.15
C ILE A 47 23.17 23.45 33.17
N LEU A 48 24.12 23.43 32.24
CA LEU A 48 25.13 22.38 32.09
C LEU A 48 26.45 22.69 32.87
N GLY A 49 26.56 23.88 33.44
CA GLY A 49 27.83 24.52 33.82
C GLY A 49 28.33 24.38 35.27
N THR A 50 28.33 23.19 35.88
CA THR A 50 29.20 22.93 37.07
C THR A 50 29.82 21.52 37.03
N GLY A 51 31.14 21.40 37.24
CA GLY A 51 31.78 20.06 37.21
C GLY A 51 33.31 19.94 37.22
N ARG A 52 34.09 21.03 37.12
CA ARG A 52 35.56 21.03 37.31
C ARG A 52 36.00 22.32 38.02
N ALA A 53 36.96 22.34 38.95
CA ALA A 53 37.83 21.25 39.45
C ALA A 53 38.11 21.42 40.96
N GLY A 54 38.72 20.41 41.59
CA GLY A 54 39.18 20.47 42.98
C GLY A 54 40.40 19.57 43.23
N GLY A 55 41.59 20.17 43.24
CA GLY A 55 42.79 19.62 43.90
C GLY A 55 42.92 20.22 45.31
N PRO A 56 43.59 19.54 46.26
CA PRO A 56 43.50 19.89 47.67
C PRO A 56 44.54 20.93 48.13
N ASP A 57 44.19 21.71 49.15
CA ASP A 57 45.08 21.98 50.30
C ASP A 57 44.24 22.26 51.57
N PRO A 58 44.71 22.01 52.81
CA PRO A 58 43.83 21.85 53.97
C PRO A 58 43.90 22.95 55.05
N ALA A 59 43.00 22.78 56.03
CA ALA A 59 43.16 23.07 57.46
C ALA A 59 42.52 24.34 58.08
N ARG A 60 41.75 24.07 59.16
CA ARG A 60 41.27 24.98 60.24
C ARG A 60 40.21 26.04 59.83
N GLY A 61 39.18 26.32 60.64
CA GLY A 61 38.67 25.62 61.82
C GLY A 61 38.01 26.53 62.87
N ARG A 62 36.89 26.07 63.46
CA ARG A 62 36.11 26.66 64.58
C ARG A 62 35.36 27.98 64.29
N GLY A 63 34.21 28.17 64.98
CA GLY A 63 33.76 29.50 65.40
C GLY A 63 32.28 29.88 65.18
N SER A 64 31.39 29.45 66.09
CA SER A 64 30.22 30.18 66.65
C SER A 64 29.64 31.43 65.94
N GLY A 65 28.30 31.58 65.86
CA GLY A 65 27.73 32.91 65.53
C GLY A 65 26.25 33.25 65.80
N GLY A 66 25.28 32.37 65.54
CA GLY A 66 23.87 32.52 66.01
C GLY A 66 22.94 33.58 65.36
N SER A 67 21.61 33.36 65.54
CA SER A 67 20.48 34.32 65.41
C SER A 67 20.17 34.87 63.99
N LYS A 68 18.93 34.81 63.45
CA LYS A 68 17.60 34.44 63.99
C LYS A 68 16.57 34.18 62.87
N SER A 69 15.47 33.51 63.25
CA SER A 69 14.10 33.57 62.67
C SER A 69 13.77 32.86 61.33
N CYS A 70 12.45 32.71 61.12
CA CYS A 70 11.72 32.12 59.99
C CYS A 70 11.77 30.59 59.81
N HIS A 71 10.61 29.95 60.00
CA HIS A 71 10.35 28.56 59.62
C HIS A 71 10.01 28.45 58.13
N ALA A 72 10.60 27.47 57.45
CA ALA A 72 9.92 26.68 56.43
C ALA A 72 10.64 25.32 56.31
N ALA A 73 9.93 24.21 56.54
CA ALA A 73 10.46 22.88 56.24
C ALA A 73 10.22 22.56 54.76
N ALA A 74 11.13 21.83 54.12
CA ALA A 74 11.03 21.53 52.70
C ALA A 74 9.91 20.51 52.40
N ALA A 75 9.05 20.87 51.44
CA ALA A 75 8.20 19.94 50.68
C ALA A 75 8.46 20.20 49.19
N ALA A 76 8.49 19.15 48.38
CA ALA A 76 8.82 19.26 46.95
C ALA A 76 7.62 19.80 46.12
N PRO A 77 7.80 20.85 45.30
CA PRO A 77 6.85 21.31 44.31
C PRO A 77 7.26 20.87 42.88
N PRO A 78 6.44 21.10 41.83
CA PRO A 78 6.23 20.07 40.80
C PRO A 78 6.69 20.47 39.39
N TRP A 79 6.27 19.68 38.39
CA TRP A 79 6.47 19.97 36.97
C TRP A 79 5.83 21.32 36.59
N CYS A 80 6.58 22.19 35.90
CA CYS A 80 6.02 23.43 35.35
C CYS A 80 5.16 23.16 34.11
N GLN A 81 3.87 23.44 34.21
CA GLN A 81 3.07 23.80 33.04
C GLN A 81 3.52 25.17 32.54
N VAL A 82 3.71 25.33 31.22
CA VAL A 82 3.86 26.65 30.59
C VAL A 82 2.50 27.05 30.03
N VAL A 83 1.76 27.84 30.79
CA VAL A 83 0.58 28.56 30.29
C VAL A 83 1.07 29.91 29.74
N ILE A 84 0.93 30.13 28.43
CA ILE A 84 1.09 31.47 27.87
C ILE A 84 -0.21 32.22 28.14
N LYS A 85 -0.14 33.20 29.03
CA LYS A 85 -1.21 34.14 29.34
C LYS A 85 -0.95 35.42 28.55
N GLU A 86 -1.91 35.86 27.74
CA GLU A 86 -1.86 37.21 27.16
C GLU A 86 -2.19 38.23 28.26
N GLU A 87 -1.43 39.33 28.28
CA GLU A 87 -1.62 40.44 29.21
C GLU A 87 -1.23 41.76 28.51
N SER A 88 -1.95 42.84 28.82
CA SER A 88 -2.08 44.02 27.97
C SER A 88 -1.86 45.34 28.72
N ASP A 89 -1.37 46.36 27.99
CA ASP A 89 -1.50 47.79 28.31
C ASP A 89 -0.71 48.30 29.57
N PRO A 90 -0.58 49.62 29.85
CA PRO A 90 -1.32 50.75 29.25
C PRO A 90 -0.55 52.04 28.85
N GLU A 91 -1.28 52.87 28.09
CA GLU A 91 -1.41 54.35 28.13
C GLU A 91 -0.19 55.30 27.99
N LEU A 92 -0.35 56.29 27.08
CA LEU A 92 -0.50 57.71 27.47
C LEU A 92 -1.09 58.56 26.33
N ASP A 93 -2.10 59.36 26.65
CA ASP A 93 -2.73 60.44 25.83
C ASP A 93 -2.48 61.79 26.55
N PRO A 94 -2.51 62.97 25.89
CA PRO A 94 -3.80 63.66 25.67
C PRO A 94 -3.89 64.52 24.38
N ASP A 95 -5.08 64.62 23.78
CA ASP A 95 -6.01 65.77 24.04
C ASP A 95 -7.28 65.71 23.15
N GLN A 96 -8.38 66.30 23.65
CA GLN A 96 -9.75 66.23 23.11
C GLN A 96 -9.99 67.33 22.03
N ASP A 97 -11.13 67.45 21.31
CA ASP A 97 -12.52 67.12 21.68
C ASP A 97 -13.52 67.13 20.47
N LEU A 98 -14.78 66.75 20.75
CA LEU A 98 -16.06 66.96 20.04
C LEU A 98 -16.57 65.98 18.95
N GLN A 99 -17.51 65.13 19.43
CA GLN A 99 -18.86 64.82 18.89
C GLN A 99 -19.12 63.67 17.86
N GLU A 100 -19.92 62.70 18.34
CA GLU A 100 -21.15 62.09 17.74
C GLU A 100 -21.04 61.33 16.38
N GLU A 101 -21.64 60.14 16.15
CA GLU A 101 -22.84 59.47 16.74
C GLU A 101 -22.65 57.95 17.06
N GLU A 102 -23.74 57.26 17.44
CA GLU A 102 -23.82 55.89 17.98
C GLU A 102 -24.91 55.02 17.26
N TYR A 103 -25.12 53.75 17.67
CA TYR A 103 -26.25 52.82 17.40
C TYR A 103 -26.22 51.78 16.24
N ALA A 104 -25.78 50.57 16.61
CA ALA A 104 -26.61 49.36 16.83
C ALA A 104 -27.55 48.74 15.74
N TRP A 105 -27.22 47.47 15.40
CA TRP A 105 -28.06 46.24 15.41
C TRP A 105 -29.39 46.05 14.60
N THR A 106 -29.59 44.77 14.23
CA THR A 106 -30.85 43.98 14.10
C THR A 106 -31.78 44.03 12.86
N GLN A 107 -31.80 42.88 12.15
CA GLN A 107 -32.96 41.98 11.86
C GLN A 107 -34.22 42.39 11.00
N VAL A 108 -34.59 41.44 10.11
CA VAL A 108 -35.94 40.81 9.91
C VAL A 108 -36.99 41.39 8.92
N SER A 109 -37.19 40.61 7.83
CA SER A 109 -38.45 40.20 7.12
C SER A 109 -39.47 41.16 6.47
N VAL A 110 -39.89 40.81 5.22
CA VAL A 110 -41.30 40.65 4.71
C VAL A 110 -42.18 41.94 4.66
N THR A 111 -42.95 42.29 3.60
CA THR A 111 -43.86 41.54 2.68
C THR A 111 -44.07 42.31 1.34
N ASP A 112 -44.73 41.67 0.35
CA ASP A 112 -45.68 42.15 -0.69
C ASP A 112 -45.65 43.58 -1.31
N GLY A 113 -46.05 43.66 -2.59
CA GLY A 113 -47.04 44.68 -3.01
C GLY A 113 -46.83 45.46 -4.33
N SER A 114 -47.53 45.04 -5.40
CA SER A 114 -48.19 45.86 -6.46
C SER A 114 -47.51 47.07 -7.16
N ASP A 115 -47.60 47.03 -8.49
CA ASP A 115 -47.92 48.14 -9.42
C ASP A 115 -47.11 49.45 -9.43
N LEU A 116 -46.35 49.68 -10.52
CA LEU A 116 -46.84 50.53 -11.64
C LEU A 116 -45.87 50.52 -12.85
N ASP A 117 -46.47 50.48 -14.04
CA ASP A 117 -45.87 50.66 -15.39
C ASP A 117 -45.73 52.20 -15.70
N PRO A 118 -45.13 52.74 -16.81
CA PRO A 118 -45.53 52.36 -18.18
C PRO A 118 -44.58 52.59 -19.40
N GLN A 119 -44.97 51.98 -20.54
CA GLN A 119 -44.71 52.32 -21.97
C GLN A 119 -43.39 51.88 -22.65
N GLY A 120 -43.50 51.24 -23.84
CA GLY A 120 -42.35 50.99 -24.72
C GLY A 120 -42.50 50.05 -25.95
N GLU A 121 -43.69 49.82 -26.53
CA GLU A 121 -43.90 48.96 -27.74
C GLU A 121 -44.26 49.81 -28.99
N PRO A 122 -44.18 49.31 -30.27
CA PRO A 122 -45.13 48.28 -30.74
C PRO A 122 -44.70 47.28 -31.85
N SER A 123 -45.52 46.23 -32.03
CA SER A 123 -45.83 45.47 -33.27
C SER A 123 -44.84 44.38 -33.75
N SER A 124 -45.23 43.21 -34.28
CA SER A 124 -46.50 42.42 -34.34
C SER A 124 -46.15 40.99 -34.89
N SER A 125 -46.98 40.00 -35.29
CA SER A 125 -48.43 39.68 -35.40
C SER A 125 -48.54 38.15 -35.71
N SER A 126 -49.66 37.39 -35.58
CA SER A 126 -50.91 37.52 -34.80
C SER A 126 -51.77 36.22 -34.84
N ALA A 127 -52.33 35.83 -33.69
CA ALA A 127 -53.65 35.16 -33.49
C ALA A 127 -53.99 33.71 -33.96
N THR A 128 -54.35 32.89 -32.94
CA THR A 128 -55.50 31.94 -32.85
C THR A 128 -55.66 30.66 -33.72
N ALA A 129 -55.47 29.51 -33.03
CA ALA A 129 -56.40 28.37 -32.84
C ALA A 129 -57.07 27.62 -34.03
N ASN A 130 -56.92 26.27 -34.06
CA ASN A 130 -58.06 25.33 -33.87
C ASN A 130 -57.69 23.82 -33.83
N VAL A 131 -58.36 23.08 -32.93
CA VAL A 131 -59.01 21.75 -33.11
C VAL A 131 -58.22 20.46 -33.54
N ALA A 132 -58.53 19.38 -32.81
CA ALA A 132 -58.56 17.94 -33.19
C ALA A 132 -57.33 16.99 -33.01
N ALA A 133 -57.66 15.86 -32.36
CA ALA A 133 -57.38 14.46 -32.74
C ALA A 133 -55.94 13.89 -32.78
N ALA A 134 -55.59 13.22 -31.67
CA ALA A 134 -55.46 11.74 -31.58
C ALA A 134 -54.35 10.94 -32.32
N ALA A 135 -54.11 9.76 -31.75
CA ALA A 135 -53.60 8.52 -32.36
C ALA A 135 -52.10 8.38 -32.72
N ALA A 136 -51.41 7.69 -31.82
CA ALA A 136 -50.66 6.44 -32.07
C ALA A 136 -49.37 6.44 -32.91
N ALA A 137 -48.44 5.56 -32.49
CA ALA A 137 -47.24 5.20 -33.24
C ALA A 137 -47.54 4.16 -34.33
N ALA A 138 -46.68 4.08 -35.34
CA ALA A 138 -46.68 3.03 -36.37
C ALA A 138 -45.25 2.52 -36.62
N SER A 139 -45.11 1.23 -36.95
CA SER A 139 -43.84 0.54 -37.19
C SER A 139 -43.90 -0.32 -38.46
N SER A 140 -42.83 -0.32 -39.26
CA SER A 140 -42.54 -1.21 -40.43
C SER A 140 -41.32 -0.64 -41.20
N SER A 141 -40.60 -1.30 -42.11
CA SER A 141 -40.19 -2.71 -42.37
C SER A 141 -39.22 -2.67 -43.59
N SER A 142 -38.54 -3.70 -44.14
CA SER A 142 -38.37 -5.16 -43.90
C SER A 142 -37.06 -5.62 -44.61
N SER A 143 -36.79 -6.96 -44.67
CA SER A 143 -35.89 -7.63 -45.65
C SER A 143 -34.36 -7.45 -45.51
N SER A 144 -33.46 -8.40 -45.86
CA SER A 144 -33.61 -9.82 -46.27
C SER A 144 -32.27 -10.60 -46.21
N SER A 145 -32.35 -11.95 -46.17
CA SER A 145 -31.32 -12.97 -46.57
C SER A 145 -30.00 -13.06 -45.77
N SER A 146 -29.39 -14.24 -45.54
CA SER A 146 -29.83 -15.64 -45.79
C SER A 146 -28.94 -16.71 -45.12
N SER A 147 -29.56 -17.76 -44.54
CA SER A 147 -29.11 -19.19 -44.42
C SER A 147 -27.74 -19.56 -43.77
N SER A 148 -27.53 -20.70 -43.10
CA SER A 148 -28.30 -21.96 -42.95
C SER A 148 -28.09 -22.61 -41.56
N GLN A 149 -29.14 -23.01 -40.83
CA GLN A 149 -29.60 -24.41 -40.56
C GLN A 149 -28.65 -25.32 -39.75
N ALA A 150 -29.08 -26.21 -38.83
CA ALA A 150 -30.36 -26.48 -38.12
C ALA A 150 -30.01 -27.44 -36.92
N ALA A 151 -30.86 -27.85 -35.95
CA ALA A 151 -32.31 -27.75 -35.65
C ALA A 151 -32.49 -27.50 -34.12
N GLY A 152 -33.62 -27.61 -33.39
CA GLY A 152 -35.00 -28.06 -33.64
C GLY A 152 -35.30 -29.48 -33.08
N GLY A 153 -36.30 -29.73 -32.23
CA GLY A 153 -37.33 -28.84 -31.65
C GLY A 153 -38.47 -29.61 -30.93
N LEU A 154 -39.68 -28.99 -30.84
CA LEU A 154 -41.00 -29.57 -30.42
C LEU A 154 -41.16 -29.86 -28.89
N LEU A 155 -42.30 -29.65 -28.20
CA LEU A 155 -43.72 -29.36 -28.55
C LEU A 155 -44.46 -28.50 -27.48
N ARG A 156 -45.43 -27.66 -27.92
CA ARG A 156 -46.84 -27.42 -27.45
C ARG A 156 -47.28 -27.75 -25.98
N ARG A 157 -48.24 -27.07 -25.31
CA ARG A 157 -49.17 -25.94 -25.64
C ARG A 157 -49.93 -25.40 -24.38
N GLU A 158 -50.75 -24.36 -24.60
CA GLU A 158 -52.03 -24.02 -23.92
C GLU A 158 -52.04 -23.31 -22.53
N ASP A 159 -52.20 -21.97 -22.60
CA ASP A 159 -53.08 -21.09 -21.79
C ASP A 159 -54.52 -21.67 -21.60
N PRO A 160 -55.41 -21.19 -20.66
CA PRO A 160 -55.64 -19.75 -20.37
C PRO A 160 -56.20 -19.34 -18.96
N LEU A 161 -56.53 -18.03 -18.85
CA LEU A 161 -57.55 -17.36 -17.99
C LEU A 161 -57.15 -16.54 -16.74
N LEU A 162 -57.08 -15.23 -16.98
CA LEU A 162 -57.54 -14.08 -16.17
C LEU A 162 -58.93 -14.29 -15.49
N PRO A 163 -59.40 -13.50 -14.47
CA PRO A 163 -59.47 -12.03 -14.60
C PRO A 163 -59.57 -11.07 -13.36
N HIS A 164 -59.59 -9.77 -13.71
CA HIS A 164 -60.21 -8.59 -13.05
C HIS A 164 -59.61 -7.86 -11.82
N HIS A 165 -59.05 -6.67 -12.12
CA HIS A 165 -59.12 -5.37 -11.38
C HIS A 165 -60.55 -4.94 -10.97
N PRO A 166 -60.81 -3.76 -10.29
CA PRO A 166 -59.95 -2.67 -9.74
C PRO A 166 -60.19 -2.45 -8.19
N GLN A 167 -59.86 -1.36 -7.44
CA GLN A 167 -60.02 0.11 -7.60
C GLN A 167 -59.21 0.97 -6.60
N HIS A 168 -58.49 2.00 -7.12
CA HIS A 168 -58.62 3.46 -6.90
C HIS A 168 -58.77 4.16 -5.48
N PRO A 169 -58.44 5.48 -5.33
CA PRO A 169 -57.50 5.92 -4.26
C PRO A 169 -57.75 7.30 -3.56
N ARG A 170 -56.76 7.77 -2.74
CA ARG A 170 -56.54 9.17 -2.23
C ARG A 170 -57.57 9.64 -1.14
N PRO A 171 -57.50 10.86 -0.54
CA PRO A 171 -56.44 11.93 -0.53
C PRO A 171 -56.07 12.59 0.84
N VAL A 172 -54.84 13.18 0.92
CA VAL A 172 -54.48 14.54 1.46
C VAL A 172 -54.68 14.94 2.96
N ALA A 173 -53.85 15.91 3.39
CA ALA A 173 -53.86 16.75 4.62
C ALA A 173 -53.20 16.18 5.91
N GLY A 174 -52.63 16.99 6.81
CA GLY A 174 -52.25 18.42 6.70
C GLY A 174 -52.34 19.24 8.01
N GLY A 175 -51.20 19.56 8.64
CA GLY A 175 -51.06 20.51 9.77
C GLY A 175 -49.64 20.44 10.38
N ILE A 176 -48.94 21.48 10.89
CA ILE A 176 -49.29 22.74 11.61
C ILE A 176 -49.59 22.47 13.10
N VAL A 177 -48.85 22.99 14.12
CA VAL A 177 -47.61 23.82 14.13
C VAL A 177 -46.95 23.91 15.56
N LYS A 178 -45.73 24.49 15.63
CA LYS A 178 -45.04 25.16 16.79
C LYS A 178 -44.33 24.32 17.89
N GLU A 179 -43.12 24.82 18.22
CA GLU A 179 -42.56 25.30 19.52
C GLU A 179 -42.92 24.57 20.85
N GLU A 180 -42.10 24.57 21.92
CA GLU A 180 -41.14 25.61 22.35
C GLU A 180 -39.92 25.09 23.19
N LYS A 181 -39.06 26.06 23.55
CA LYS A 181 -37.79 26.09 24.31
C LYS A 181 -37.64 25.18 25.54
N SER A 182 -36.38 24.90 25.87
CA SER A 182 -35.89 24.51 27.21
C SER A 182 -36.03 25.63 28.24
N PRO A 183 -36.13 25.29 29.55
CA PRO A 183 -35.65 26.12 30.66
C PRO A 183 -34.28 25.62 31.18
N ALA A 184 -33.67 26.40 32.08
CA ALA A 184 -32.42 26.09 32.79
C ALA A 184 -32.58 26.40 34.30
N ARG A 185 -31.48 26.28 35.08
CA ARG A 185 -31.39 26.36 36.56
C ARG A 185 -31.89 25.10 37.29
N GLU A 186 -31.45 24.83 38.53
CA GLU A 186 -30.88 25.74 39.52
C GLU A 186 -29.71 25.15 40.35
N GLU A 187 -28.90 26.02 40.96
CA GLU A 187 -27.82 25.66 41.88
C GLU A 187 -28.31 25.63 43.33
N ALA A 188 -27.81 24.68 44.13
CA ALA A 188 -27.74 24.81 45.59
C ALA A 188 -26.63 23.92 46.16
N GLY A 189 -25.86 24.43 47.11
CA GLY A 189 -24.89 23.67 47.88
C GLY A 189 -24.63 24.33 49.24
N LEU A 190 -24.25 23.54 50.25
CA LEU A 190 -23.72 24.06 51.52
C LEU A 190 -22.90 22.99 52.26
N GLN A 191 -22.13 23.45 53.25
CA GLN A 191 -20.95 22.79 53.79
C GLN A 191 -21.22 21.84 54.97
N GLY A 192 -20.29 20.92 55.23
CA GLY A 192 -20.15 20.15 56.47
C GLY A 192 -18.75 19.53 56.52
N ALA A 193 -18.05 19.57 57.67
CA ALA A 193 -16.61 19.33 57.72
C ALA A 193 -16.10 18.56 58.96
N GLY A 194 -14.93 17.94 58.81
CA GLY A 194 -14.15 17.28 59.87
C GLY A 194 -14.34 15.76 59.94
N GLY A 195 -13.33 14.96 60.28
CA GLY A 195 -11.92 15.30 60.50
C GLY A 195 -11.23 14.36 61.50
N GLY A 196 -9.98 14.00 61.23
CA GLY A 196 -9.14 13.20 62.16
C GLY A 196 -8.46 12.01 61.48
N GLY A 197 -7.16 11.90 61.68
CA GLY A 197 -6.35 10.75 61.24
C GLY A 197 -5.16 10.55 62.18
N SER A 198 -4.47 9.43 62.04
CA SER A 198 -3.23 9.13 62.76
C SER A 198 -2.28 8.29 61.90
N GLY A 199 -0.98 8.37 62.22
CA GLY A 199 0.11 7.95 61.35
C GLY A 199 1.04 6.87 61.94
N PRO A 200 2.29 6.77 61.43
CA PRO A 200 3.01 5.48 61.36
C PRO A 200 4.25 5.36 62.26
N TYR A 201 4.89 4.18 62.25
CA TYR A 201 6.33 4.01 62.54
C TYR A 201 6.99 2.96 61.60
N LEU A 202 8.20 2.48 61.91
CA LEU A 202 9.23 2.12 60.91
C LEU A 202 10.29 1.10 61.44
N TYR A 203 11.24 0.68 60.59
CA TYR A 203 12.42 -0.22 60.81
C TYR A 203 12.15 -1.75 60.80
N ALA A 204 13.07 -2.67 60.40
CA ALA A 204 14.30 -2.61 59.56
C ALA A 204 14.86 -4.04 59.20
N ARG A 205 16.09 -4.11 58.64
CA ARG A 205 16.93 -5.32 58.36
C ARG A 205 17.48 -5.96 59.68
N GLU A 206 18.13 -7.14 59.77
CA GLU A 206 19.28 -7.69 59.00
C GLU A 206 19.63 -9.16 59.45
N ASP A 207 20.23 -9.95 58.55
CA ASP A 207 21.19 -11.10 58.69
C ASP A 207 21.03 -12.40 59.55
N ALA A 208 21.03 -13.55 58.81
CA ALA A 208 21.98 -14.70 58.87
C ALA A 208 21.80 -16.01 59.73
N LEU A 209 22.27 -17.12 59.13
CA LEU A 209 22.88 -18.39 59.64
C LEU A 209 22.17 -19.77 59.45
N GLY A 210 22.82 -20.66 58.66
CA GLY A 210 22.89 -22.14 58.78
C GLY A 210 21.71 -23.05 58.33
N GLU A 211 21.87 -24.36 58.05
CA GLU A 211 23.03 -25.12 57.53
C GLU A 211 22.66 -26.59 57.12
N SER A 212 23.19 -27.11 55.98
CA SER A 212 23.34 -28.56 55.66
C SER A 212 22.06 -29.42 55.37
N ASN A 213 22.07 -30.62 54.73
CA ASN A 213 23.15 -31.39 54.06
C ASN A 213 22.67 -32.47 53.04
N ALA A 214 23.57 -32.86 52.11
CA ALA A 214 23.65 -34.13 51.32
C ALA A 214 22.49 -34.58 50.38
N GLY A 215 22.75 -35.27 49.24
CA GLY A 215 24.04 -35.70 48.68
C GLY A 215 23.99 -36.30 47.25
N ASP A 216 25.18 -36.42 46.65
CA ASP A 216 25.54 -36.83 45.26
C ASP A 216 25.87 -38.37 45.21
N PRO A 217 26.62 -39.01 44.24
CA PRO A 217 27.40 -38.53 43.07
C PRO A 217 27.31 -39.34 41.74
N LEU A 218 27.90 -38.83 40.64
CA LEU A 218 29.14 -39.37 39.99
C LEU A 218 29.40 -38.85 38.54
N GLY A 219 30.57 -38.19 38.36
CA GLY A 219 31.25 -37.93 37.07
C GLY A 219 32.55 -38.74 36.95
N PRO A 220 33.71 -38.22 36.45
CA PRO A 220 34.06 -36.86 35.94
C PRO A 220 34.06 -36.83 34.37
N ALA A 221 34.65 -35.91 33.59
CA ALA A 221 35.57 -34.75 33.74
C ALA A 221 35.21 -33.66 32.69
N GLY A 222 35.86 -32.49 32.49
CA GLY A 222 37.17 -31.94 32.90
C GLY A 222 38.25 -32.18 31.82
N VAL A 223 39.12 -31.24 31.40
CA VAL A 223 39.42 -29.82 31.76
C VAL A 223 40.08 -29.14 30.51
N GLU A 224 40.49 -27.86 30.38
CA GLU A 224 40.80 -26.73 31.29
C GLU A 224 40.70 -25.35 30.55
N GLU A 225 41.01 -24.22 31.20
CA GLU A 225 41.21 -22.87 30.60
C GLU A 225 42.63 -22.32 30.90
N PRO A 226 43.05 -21.15 30.34
CA PRO A 226 43.04 -19.95 31.21
C PRO A 226 42.80 -18.57 30.54
N LEU A 227 42.31 -17.62 31.33
CA LEU A 227 42.13 -16.18 31.02
C LEU A 227 43.43 -15.36 31.10
N LEU A 228 43.59 -14.30 30.28
CA LEU A 228 44.45 -13.15 30.60
C LEU A 228 44.08 -11.84 29.83
N ARG A 229 44.50 -10.69 30.39
CA ARG A 229 44.12 -9.30 30.04
C ARG A 229 44.64 -8.80 28.67
N ARG A 230 44.00 -7.75 28.12
CA ARG A 230 44.65 -6.73 27.26
C ARG A 230 44.02 -5.34 27.35
N GLU A 231 44.84 -4.31 27.14
CA GLU A 231 44.49 -2.87 27.13
C GLU A 231 44.26 -2.32 25.70
N PRO A 232 43.61 -1.14 25.52
CA PRO A 232 43.21 -0.65 24.21
C PRO A 232 44.24 0.21 23.46
N ARG A 233 44.73 -0.30 22.32
CA ARG A 233 45.30 0.42 21.15
C ARG A 233 45.06 -0.46 19.90
N GLY A 234 44.90 0.03 18.66
CA GLY A 234 44.83 1.40 18.15
C GLY A 234 45.17 1.42 16.65
N HIS A 235 44.20 1.77 15.79
CA HIS A 235 44.26 1.85 14.31
C HIS A 235 44.59 0.59 13.50
N LEU A 236 43.68 0.22 12.59
CA LEU A 236 43.95 0.16 11.15
C LEU A 236 42.61 0.13 10.38
N GLU A 237 42.33 1.18 9.60
CA GLU A 237 41.09 1.31 8.82
C GLU A 237 41.28 0.81 7.38
N THR A 238 40.54 -0.22 6.97
CA THR A 238 40.53 -0.72 5.57
C THR A 238 39.14 -1.20 5.13
N SER A 239 38.15 -0.30 5.13
CA SER A 239 36.78 -0.58 4.66
C SER A 239 36.17 0.52 3.77
N TRP A 240 37.00 1.37 3.14
CA TRP A 240 36.56 2.43 2.22
C TRP A 240 37.22 2.30 0.84
N ARG A 241 36.48 1.77 -0.17
CA ARG A 241 36.59 2.05 -1.63
C ARG A 241 35.72 1.11 -2.49
N ALA A 242 34.40 1.28 -2.43
CA ALA A 242 33.47 0.76 -3.45
C ALA A 242 32.21 1.62 -3.50
N GLY A 243 32.08 2.52 -4.50
CA GLY A 243 30.89 3.40 -4.57
C GLY A 243 30.95 4.68 -5.43
N LEU A 244 32.10 5.06 -6.00
CA LEU A 244 32.19 6.28 -6.83
C LEU A 244 31.48 6.11 -8.19
N SER A 245 30.21 6.52 -8.23
CA SER A 245 29.36 6.54 -9.42
C SER A 245 29.90 7.52 -10.49
N ARG A 246 29.87 7.10 -11.76
CA ARG A 246 30.48 7.80 -12.91
C ARG A 246 29.70 9.04 -13.41
N ARG A 247 29.15 9.89 -12.52
CA ARG A 247 28.45 11.13 -12.92
C ARG A 247 29.32 12.39 -12.98
N ALA A 248 30.57 12.35 -12.53
CA ALA A 248 31.46 13.53 -12.50
C ALA A 248 32.03 13.98 -13.88
N PHE A 249 32.12 13.09 -14.87
CA PHE A 249 33.00 13.26 -16.04
C PHE A 249 32.35 13.75 -17.36
N SER A 250 31.14 14.32 -17.32
CA SER A 250 30.46 14.86 -18.51
C SER A 250 30.39 16.40 -18.59
N ARG A 251 30.85 17.15 -17.58
CA ARG A 251 30.74 18.62 -17.51
C ARG A 251 31.97 19.38 -18.02
N SER A 252 32.40 19.10 -19.26
CA SER A 252 33.45 19.89 -19.93
C SER A 252 32.99 21.28 -20.43
N ARG A 253 31.68 21.52 -20.55
CA ARG A 253 31.11 22.80 -21.04
C ARG A 253 31.18 23.99 -20.07
N THR A 254 31.32 23.77 -18.75
CA THR A 254 31.25 24.86 -17.75
C THR A 254 32.50 25.73 -17.70
N LEU A 255 33.69 25.19 -17.97
CA LEU A 255 34.96 25.92 -17.89
C LEU A 255 35.08 27.06 -18.93
N LEU A 256 34.46 26.90 -20.10
CA LEU A 256 34.40 27.95 -21.13
C LEU A 256 33.54 29.14 -20.67
N SER A 257 32.33 28.89 -20.16
CA SER A 257 31.41 29.93 -19.69
C SER A 257 32.02 30.84 -18.61
N THR A 258 32.78 30.26 -17.67
CA THR A 258 33.45 31.03 -16.61
C THR A 258 34.58 31.91 -17.17
N ARG A 259 35.29 31.44 -18.20
CA ARG A 259 36.37 32.18 -18.87
C ARG A 259 35.83 33.37 -19.67
N GLU A 260 34.67 33.23 -20.28
CA GLU A 260 33.94 34.32 -20.96
C GLU A 260 33.39 35.35 -19.96
N LYS A 261 32.80 34.92 -18.85
CA LYS A 261 32.33 35.81 -17.77
C LYS A 261 33.48 36.63 -17.16
N LEU A 262 34.67 36.03 -16.99
CA LEU A 262 35.88 36.74 -16.57
C LEU A 262 36.37 37.75 -17.62
N ALA A 263 36.18 37.49 -18.91
CA ALA A 263 36.47 38.48 -19.97
C ALA A 263 35.46 39.65 -19.95
N GLN A 264 34.18 39.39 -19.74
CA GLN A 264 33.14 40.42 -19.63
C GLN A 264 33.37 41.37 -18.44
N LEU A 265 33.78 40.83 -17.28
CA LEU A 265 34.16 41.62 -16.10
C LEU A 265 35.35 42.57 -16.37
N ARG A 266 36.26 42.19 -17.27
CA ARG A 266 37.48 42.98 -17.59
C ARG A 266 37.16 44.31 -18.31
N ASN A 267 36.04 44.39 -19.01
CA ASN A 267 35.66 45.56 -19.81
C ASN A 267 34.90 46.67 -19.04
N ARG A 268 34.57 46.48 -17.75
CA ARG A 268 33.89 47.49 -16.91
C ARG A 268 34.84 48.21 -15.94
N ARG A 269 35.88 48.88 -16.45
CA ARG A 269 36.84 49.66 -15.63
C ARG A 269 36.60 51.18 -15.66
N LYS A 270 35.92 51.70 -14.63
CA LYS A 270 35.97 53.12 -14.19
C LYS A 270 35.77 53.26 -12.67
N ARG A 271 36.80 52.95 -11.88
CA ARG A 271 37.02 53.35 -10.46
C ARG A 271 38.47 52.96 -10.04
N PRO A 272 38.99 53.44 -8.89
CA PRO A 272 40.40 53.25 -8.50
C PRO A 272 40.80 51.80 -8.22
N ARG A 273 42.11 51.55 -8.08
CA ARG A 273 42.62 50.31 -7.48
C ARG A 273 42.28 50.27 -5.99
N ASP A 274 41.96 49.08 -5.51
CA ASP A 274 41.95 48.69 -4.10
C ASP A 274 42.86 47.47 -4.00
N ASP A 275 44.07 47.65 -3.46
CA ASP A 275 45.12 46.64 -3.53
C ASP A 275 44.75 45.37 -2.74
N ARG A 276 43.86 45.47 -1.74
CA ARG A 276 43.30 44.33 -1.00
C ARG A 276 42.48 43.39 -1.90
N PHE A 277 41.85 43.92 -2.95
CA PHE A 277 41.11 43.11 -3.91
C PHE A 277 42.04 42.35 -4.85
N ASP A 278 43.15 42.96 -5.28
CA ASP A 278 44.17 42.27 -6.10
C ASP A 278 44.99 41.25 -5.28
N GLU A 279 45.12 41.43 -3.95
CA GLU A 279 45.60 40.39 -3.02
C GLU A 279 44.61 39.22 -2.89
N LEU A 280 43.33 39.47 -2.60
CA LEU A 280 42.31 38.41 -2.51
C LEU A 280 42.21 37.59 -3.81
N ILE A 281 42.32 38.25 -4.97
CA ILE A 281 42.39 37.59 -6.28
C ILE A 281 43.68 36.78 -6.47
N ARG A 282 44.79 37.15 -5.83
CA ARG A 282 46.07 36.41 -5.86
C ARG A 282 46.00 35.15 -4.99
N ASP A 283 45.42 35.23 -3.80
CA ASP A 283 45.28 34.10 -2.88
C ASP A 283 44.31 33.04 -3.40
N ILE A 284 43.15 33.45 -3.92
CA ILE A 284 42.20 32.54 -4.60
C ILE A 284 42.90 31.79 -5.74
N ARG A 285 43.84 32.42 -6.46
CA ARG A 285 44.65 31.81 -7.53
C ARG A 285 45.84 30.96 -7.04
N MET A 286 46.22 31.05 -5.77
CA MET A 286 47.14 30.07 -5.16
C MET A 286 46.35 28.83 -4.76
N HIS A 287 45.28 29.02 -3.97
CA HIS A 287 44.45 27.92 -3.46
C HIS A 287 43.81 27.06 -4.55
N PHE A 288 43.41 27.65 -5.69
CA PHE A 288 42.97 26.86 -6.85
C PHE A 288 44.08 25.97 -7.43
N ARG A 289 45.33 26.44 -7.51
CA ARG A 289 46.47 25.66 -8.03
C ARG A 289 46.97 24.60 -7.05
N GLU A 290 46.79 24.83 -5.75
CA GLU A 290 47.02 23.81 -4.71
C GLU A 290 45.99 22.69 -4.79
N ARG A 291 44.69 23.04 -4.91
CA ARG A 291 43.62 22.05 -5.15
C ARG A 291 43.80 21.30 -6.48
N GLU A 292 44.23 21.96 -7.55
CA GLU A 292 44.47 21.32 -8.84
C GLU A 292 45.62 20.29 -8.76
N LYS A 293 46.71 20.60 -8.04
CA LYS A 293 47.79 19.64 -7.75
C LYS A 293 47.33 18.46 -6.89
N LEU A 294 46.56 18.72 -5.83
CA LEU A 294 45.99 17.66 -4.98
C LEU A 294 45.08 16.72 -5.79
N PHE A 295 44.26 17.28 -6.68
CA PHE A 295 43.38 16.50 -7.55
C PHE A 295 44.16 15.65 -8.56
N GLN A 296 45.26 16.17 -9.12
CA GLN A 296 46.16 15.40 -10.00
C GLN A 296 46.87 14.26 -9.25
N GLY A 297 47.31 14.49 -8.01
CA GLY A 297 47.90 13.45 -7.16
C GLY A 297 46.91 12.31 -6.87
N LEU A 298 45.72 12.65 -6.37
CA LEU A 298 44.65 11.70 -6.09
C LEU A 298 44.19 10.93 -7.34
N TRP A 299 44.22 11.55 -8.52
CA TRP A 299 43.89 10.90 -9.78
C TRP A 299 44.91 9.85 -10.22
N GLU A 300 46.22 10.13 -10.10
CA GLU A 300 47.26 9.15 -10.40
C GLU A 300 47.34 8.05 -9.31
N GLU A 301 47.04 8.35 -8.05
CA GLU A 301 46.83 7.33 -7.01
C GLU A 301 45.65 6.41 -7.31
N GLU A 302 44.48 6.96 -7.72
CA GLU A 302 43.32 6.14 -8.08
C GLU A 302 43.61 5.26 -9.31
N LYS A 303 44.35 5.80 -10.28
CA LYS A 303 44.79 5.08 -11.48
C LYS A 303 45.79 3.96 -11.15
N ALA A 304 46.76 4.21 -10.26
CA ALA A 304 47.68 3.19 -9.76
C ALA A 304 46.95 2.10 -8.95
N GLN A 305 45.97 2.48 -8.13
CA GLN A 305 45.16 1.52 -7.39
C GLN A 305 44.30 0.65 -8.32
N ARG A 306 43.63 1.24 -9.33
CA ARG A 306 42.87 0.48 -10.35
C ARG A 306 43.75 -0.51 -11.12
N GLU A 307 45.00 -0.16 -11.40
CA GLU A 307 45.96 -1.04 -12.07
C GLU A 307 46.42 -2.20 -11.14
N LYS A 308 46.53 -1.94 -9.84
CA LYS A 308 46.79 -2.95 -8.79
C LYS A 308 45.58 -3.88 -8.60
N ASP A 309 44.37 -3.33 -8.53
CA ASP A 309 43.11 -4.08 -8.39
C ASP A 309 42.88 -4.98 -9.61
N ARG A 310 43.18 -4.49 -10.82
CA ARG A 310 43.14 -5.29 -12.06
C ARG A 310 44.11 -6.48 -12.01
N ARG A 311 45.30 -6.32 -11.42
CA ARG A 311 46.28 -7.41 -11.26
C ARG A 311 45.87 -8.42 -10.19
N LEU A 312 45.28 -7.96 -9.08
CA LEU A 312 44.68 -8.82 -8.07
C LEU A 312 43.54 -9.66 -8.67
N TRP A 313 42.61 -9.01 -9.38
CA TRP A 313 41.51 -9.69 -10.09
C TRP A 313 42.04 -10.70 -11.12
N ALA A 314 43.09 -10.36 -11.88
CA ALA A 314 43.68 -11.28 -12.84
C ALA A 314 44.22 -12.55 -12.17
N ALA A 315 45.00 -12.41 -11.09
CA ALA A 315 45.54 -13.53 -10.32
C ALA A 315 44.45 -14.35 -9.61
N GLU A 316 43.41 -13.70 -9.10
CA GLU A 316 42.26 -14.38 -8.48
C GLU A 316 41.47 -15.21 -9.51
N MET A 317 41.24 -14.66 -10.71
CA MET A 317 40.59 -15.39 -11.82
C MET A 317 41.47 -16.52 -12.37
N GLU A 318 42.79 -16.39 -12.30
CA GLU A 318 43.74 -17.45 -12.67
C GLU A 318 43.73 -18.59 -11.65
N TRP A 319 43.79 -18.27 -10.35
CA TRP A 319 43.63 -19.25 -9.27
C TRP A 319 42.27 -19.97 -9.30
N ILE A 320 41.17 -19.26 -9.61
CA ILE A 320 39.84 -19.87 -9.80
C ILE A 320 39.85 -20.86 -10.98
N ARG A 321 40.58 -20.58 -12.08
CA ARG A 321 40.74 -21.53 -13.19
C ARG A 321 41.57 -22.74 -12.80
N GLU A 322 42.64 -22.57 -12.04
CA GLU A 322 43.44 -23.69 -11.51
C GLU A 322 42.59 -24.60 -10.63
N MET A 323 41.86 -24.02 -9.67
CA MET A 323 40.93 -24.75 -8.79
C MET A 323 39.83 -25.48 -9.57
N TRP A 324 39.24 -24.85 -10.59
CA TRP A 324 38.24 -25.48 -11.45
C TRP A 324 38.84 -26.63 -12.26
N THR A 325 40.01 -26.42 -12.88
CA THR A 325 40.72 -27.45 -13.66
C THR A 325 41.12 -28.64 -12.79
N LYS A 326 41.53 -28.39 -11.54
CA LYS A 326 41.80 -29.44 -10.54
C LYS A 326 40.53 -30.22 -10.21
N SER A 327 39.41 -29.52 -9.96
CA SER A 327 38.12 -30.16 -9.67
C SER A 327 37.57 -30.98 -10.85
N GLN A 328 37.81 -30.58 -12.10
CA GLN A 328 37.47 -31.41 -13.26
C GLN A 328 38.33 -32.68 -13.32
N LYS A 329 39.65 -32.57 -13.12
CA LYS A 329 40.54 -33.76 -13.06
C LYS A 329 40.22 -34.70 -11.89
N GLU A 330 39.79 -34.16 -10.75
CA GLU A 330 39.32 -34.96 -9.61
C GLU A 330 37.99 -35.67 -9.91
N LYS A 331 37.14 -35.14 -10.79
CA LYS A 331 35.94 -35.82 -11.31
C LYS A 331 36.26 -36.85 -12.40
N GLU A 332 37.14 -36.51 -13.34
CA GLU A 332 37.61 -37.44 -14.38
C GLU A 332 38.28 -38.67 -13.75
N ALA A 333 39.10 -38.47 -12.72
CA ALA A 333 39.71 -39.56 -11.95
C ALA A 333 38.71 -40.35 -11.06
N ALA A 334 37.49 -39.86 -10.87
CA ALA A 334 36.43 -40.55 -10.13
C ALA A 334 35.45 -41.34 -11.04
N VAL A 335 35.54 -41.18 -12.38
CA VAL A 335 34.73 -41.91 -13.36
C VAL A 335 35.59 -42.99 -14.01
N GLY A 336 35.79 -44.08 -13.28
CA GLY A 336 36.43 -45.29 -13.79
C GLY A 336 35.43 -46.23 -14.46
N GLU A 337 35.65 -46.49 -15.75
CA GLU A 337 35.21 -47.67 -16.52
C GLU A 337 33.76 -48.17 -16.35
N ASP A 338 32.87 -47.72 -17.26
CA ASP A 338 31.87 -48.62 -17.89
C ASP A 338 31.46 -48.06 -19.28
N PRO A 339 31.49 -48.85 -20.37
CA PRO A 339 31.08 -48.40 -21.71
C PRO A 339 29.59 -48.71 -22.02
N GLU A 340 29.09 -48.07 -23.08
CA GLU A 340 27.74 -48.26 -23.67
C GLU A 340 26.52 -47.71 -22.89
N THR A 341 26.26 -46.41 -23.04
CA THR A 341 24.88 -45.93 -23.32
C THR A 341 24.89 -44.56 -24.01
N ASN A 342 23.98 -44.34 -24.96
CA ASN A 342 23.93 -43.06 -25.71
C ASN A 342 23.31 -41.94 -24.85
N GLY A 343 24.15 -40.99 -24.43
CA GLY A 343 23.78 -39.76 -23.71
C GLY A 343 23.93 -38.49 -24.58
N PRO A 344 23.38 -37.34 -24.13
CA PRO A 344 23.15 -36.18 -24.99
C PRO A 344 24.40 -35.36 -25.35
N LEU A 345 24.30 -34.65 -26.48
CA LEU A 345 25.31 -33.76 -27.04
C LEU A 345 25.86 -32.73 -26.03
N HIS A 346 27.16 -32.80 -25.74
CA HIS A 346 27.89 -31.73 -25.05
C HIS A 346 27.86 -30.43 -25.87
N VAL A 347 27.13 -29.42 -25.38
CA VAL A 347 27.23 -28.04 -25.87
C VAL A 347 28.61 -27.49 -25.49
N LYS A 348 29.45 -27.22 -26.49
CA LYS A 348 30.83 -26.74 -26.27
C LYS A 348 30.86 -25.26 -25.89
N GLU A 349 31.09 -24.96 -24.60
CA GLU A 349 31.28 -23.58 -24.11
C GLU A 349 32.39 -22.81 -24.87
N GLU A 350 33.41 -23.51 -25.39
CA GLU A 350 34.53 -22.88 -26.11
C GLU A 350 34.13 -22.07 -27.36
N SER A 351 32.96 -22.32 -27.95
CA SER A 351 32.56 -21.67 -29.22
C SER A 351 32.40 -20.16 -29.06
N TRP A 352 31.87 -19.70 -27.92
CA TRP A 352 31.42 -18.31 -27.74
C TRP A 352 32.55 -17.27 -27.63
N ASN A 353 33.79 -17.71 -27.34
CA ASN A 353 34.96 -16.82 -27.21
C ASN A 353 35.92 -16.86 -28.42
N LYS A 354 35.89 -17.91 -29.26
CA LYS A 354 36.88 -18.09 -30.34
C LYS A 354 36.58 -17.26 -31.59
N ASP A 355 35.31 -17.02 -31.90
CA ASP A 355 34.93 -16.24 -33.09
C ASP A 355 35.03 -14.71 -32.89
N LEU A 356 35.28 -14.26 -31.65
CA LEU A 356 35.55 -12.86 -31.31
C LEU A 356 37.03 -12.46 -31.46
N SER A 357 37.91 -13.34 -31.96
CA SER A 357 39.36 -13.10 -32.07
C SER A 357 39.92 -13.30 -33.47
N LYS A 358 39.12 -13.07 -34.52
CA LYS A 358 39.52 -13.14 -35.94
C LYS A 358 39.14 -11.88 -36.73
N ASP A 359 39.40 -10.71 -36.15
CA ASP A 359 39.46 -9.49 -36.94
C ASP A 359 40.68 -9.55 -37.89
N VAL A 360 40.47 -9.17 -39.15
CA VAL A 360 41.50 -9.13 -40.18
C VAL A 360 42.38 -7.90 -39.94
N GLU A 361 43.70 -8.05 -40.03
CA GLU A 361 44.63 -6.91 -39.95
C GLU A 361 44.37 -5.93 -41.11
N GLY A 362 43.96 -4.69 -40.83
CA GLY A 362 44.08 -3.61 -41.83
C GLY A 362 43.03 -2.50 -41.92
N GLU A 363 42.01 -2.39 -41.06
CA GLU A 363 41.14 -1.19 -41.05
C GLU A 363 40.97 -0.54 -39.65
N PRO A 364 40.78 0.80 -39.58
CA PRO A 364 40.63 1.50 -38.30
C PRO A 364 39.23 1.31 -37.72
N LEU A 365 39.16 0.86 -36.46
CA LEU A 365 37.91 0.61 -35.72
C LEU A 365 36.89 1.74 -35.84
N LYS A 366 35.73 1.43 -36.43
CA LYS A 366 34.52 2.26 -36.40
C LYS A 366 33.45 1.60 -35.52
N ASP A 367 32.76 2.46 -34.76
CA ASP A 367 31.44 2.27 -34.18
C ASP A 367 31.15 0.96 -33.42
N THR A 368 31.45 0.99 -32.13
CA THR A 368 30.96 0.02 -31.11
C THR A 368 29.43 -0.04 -30.97
N CYS A 369 28.68 0.78 -31.71
CA CYS A 369 27.24 0.62 -31.91
C CYS A 369 26.88 -0.62 -32.75
N ALA A 370 27.69 -0.96 -33.76
CA ALA A 370 27.40 -2.06 -34.68
C ALA A 370 27.42 -3.45 -34.01
N GLN A 371 28.06 -3.58 -32.85
CA GLN A 371 28.16 -4.83 -32.09
C GLN A 371 26.93 -5.10 -31.20
N GLU A 372 26.10 -4.10 -30.89
CA GLU A 372 24.94 -4.29 -29.99
C GLU A 372 23.87 -5.25 -30.55
N PRO A 373 23.46 -5.17 -31.84
CA PRO A 373 22.46 -6.09 -32.38
C PRO A 373 22.95 -7.54 -32.49
N LEU A 374 24.26 -7.79 -32.56
CA LEU A 374 24.81 -9.12 -32.86
C LEU A 374 24.61 -10.12 -31.72
N LEU A 375 24.77 -9.69 -30.46
CA LEU A 375 24.58 -10.56 -29.29
C LEU A 375 23.14 -11.09 -29.22
N LEU A 376 22.17 -10.21 -29.43
CA LEU A 376 20.75 -10.57 -29.41
C LEU A 376 20.36 -11.40 -30.65
N LYS A 377 20.81 -11.02 -31.85
CA LYS A 377 20.60 -11.82 -33.06
C LYS A 377 21.13 -13.24 -32.90
N SER A 378 22.34 -13.39 -32.36
CA SER A 378 22.94 -14.70 -32.05
C SER A 378 22.10 -15.54 -31.09
N TRP A 379 21.61 -14.99 -29.97
CA TRP A 379 20.72 -15.73 -29.04
C TRP A 379 19.36 -16.10 -29.65
N LEU A 380 18.79 -15.21 -30.48
CA LEU A 380 17.56 -15.51 -31.23
C LEU A 380 17.80 -16.60 -32.28
N GLU A 381 18.93 -16.56 -32.98
CA GLU A 381 19.28 -17.49 -34.06
C GLU A 381 19.77 -18.86 -33.55
N SER A 382 20.43 -18.93 -32.38
CA SER A 382 20.76 -20.19 -31.70
C SER A 382 19.52 -20.98 -31.28
N HIS A 383 18.39 -20.29 -31.09
CA HIS A 383 17.07 -20.87 -30.83
C HIS A 383 16.21 -21.00 -32.11
N GLY A 384 16.78 -20.76 -33.30
CA GLY A 384 16.08 -20.83 -34.58
C GLY A 384 14.92 -19.82 -34.70
N ARG A 385 14.94 -18.74 -33.91
CA ARG A 385 13.86 -17.75 -33.76
C ARG A 385 12.50 -18.37 -33.39
N SER A 386 12.49 -19.54 -32.77
CA SER A 386 11.28 -20.27 -32.39
C SER A 386 11.44 -20.85 -30.98
N PHE A 387 10.67 -20.34 -30.02
CA PHE A 387 10.76 -20.76 -28.62
C PHE A 387 9.60 -21.69 -28.23
N GLY A 388 9.95 -22.71 -27.45
CA GLY A 388 8.97 -23.54 -26.74
C GLY A 388 8.56 -22.91 -25.41
N HIS A 389 7.86 -23.69 -24.59
CA HIS A 389 7.78 -23.42 -23.16
C HIS A 389 9.11 -23.78 -22.47
N PHE A 390 9.33 -23.31 -21.26
CA PHE A 390 10.48 -23.68 -20.45
C PHE A 390 10.01 -24.40 -19.18
N VAL A 391 10.14 -25.72 -19.13
CA VAL A 391 9.57 -26.59 -18.09
C VAL A 391 10.61 -27.65 -17.71
N ASP A 392 10.68 -28.03 -16.42
CA ASP A 392 11.67 -29.01 -15.93
C ASP A 392 13.14 -28.64 -16.26
N GLY A 393 13.44 -27.34 -16.28
CA GLY A 393 14.77 -26.83 -16.66
C GLY A 393 15.12 -26.98 -18.15
N LYS A 394 14.15 -27.32 -19.01
CA LYS A 394 14.34 -27.69 -20.42
C LYS A 394 13.38 -26.92 -21.33
N TRP A 395 13.75 -26.82 -22.61
CA TRP A 395 12.86 -26.34 -23.66
C TRP A 395 11.85 -27.43 -24.06
N LEU A 396 10.57 -27.18 -23.82
CA LEU A 396 9.46 -28.07 -24.19
C LEU A 396 8.77 -27.54 -25.45
N LYS A 397 8.77 -28.34 -26.53
CA LYS A 397 8.10 -28.03 -27.80
C LYS A 397 7.11 -29.15 -28.18
N PRO A 398 5.88 -29.15 -27.66
CA PRO A 398 4.86 -30.13 -28.03
C PRO A 398 4.45 -29.98 -29.51
N GLU A 399 4.21 -31.10 -30.18
CA GLU A 399 3.77 -31.10 -31.58
C GLU A 399 2.33 -30.59 -31.73
N GLY A 400 2.00 -30.06 -32.91
CA GLY A 400 0.65 -29.59 -33.25
C GLY A 400 0.17 -28.32 -32.54
N ARG A 401 1.01 -27.66 -31.74
CA ARG A 401 0.70 -26.36 -31.11
C ARG A 401 0.71 -25.22 -32.14
N GLU A 402 -0.21 -24.27 -32.01
CA GLU A 402 -0.15 -23.02 -32.77
C GLU A 402 1.06 -22.17 -32.35
N THR A 403 1.51 -21.28 -33.24
CA THR A 403 2.61 -20.34 -32.97
C THR A 403 2.16 -18.90 -33.17
N TYR A 404 2.47 -18.02 -32.21
CA TYR A 404 2.28 -16.58 -32.37
C TYR A 404 3.60 -15.86 -32.63
N ALA A 405 3.55 -14.88 -33.53
CA ALA A 405 4.65 -13.99 -33.85
C ALA A 405 4.80 -12.91 -32.77
N THR A 406 5.97 -12.84 -32.14
CA THR A 406 6.40 -11.69 -31.35
C THR A 406 7.14 -10.72 -32.29
N LYS A 407 6.71 -9.46 -32.31
CA LYS A 407 7.21 -8.41 -33.21
C LYS A 407 7.68 -7.20 -32.42
N ASN A 408 8.68 -6.49 -32.93
CA ASN A 408 9.08 -5.18 -32.41
C ASN A 408 7.92 -4.18 -32.65
N PRO A 409 7.31 -3.57 -31.62
CA PRO A 409 6.22 -2.61 -31.81
C PRO A 409 6.67 -1.28 -32.44
N THR A 410 7.97 -0.97 -32.41
CA THR A 410 8.55 0.22 -33.04
C THR A 410 8.65 0.08 -34.56
N THR A 411 9.13 -1.07 -35.06
CA THR A 411 9.41 -1.29 -36.50
C THR A 411 8.45 -2.24 -37.21
N GLY A 412 7.66 -3.03 -36.46
CA GLY A 412 6.81 -4.10 -36.98
C GLY A 412 7.55 -5.39 -37.37
N GLU A 413 8.89 -5.42 -37.24
CA GLU A 413 9.73 -6.57 -37.61
C GLU A 413 9.48 -7.79 -36.71
N LEU A 414 9.58 -9.00 -37.30
CA LEU A 414 9.50 -10.25 -36.56
C LEU A 414 10.78 -10.48 -35.73
N LEU A 415 10.62 -10.63 -34.42
CA LEU A 415 11.72 -11.02 -33.53
C LEU A 415 11.86 -12.55 -33.49
N ALA A 416 10.77 -13.22 -33.11
CA ALA A 416 10.67 -14.66 -32.96
C ALA A 416 9.22 -15.15 -33.00
N THR A 417 9.01 -16.47 -33.07
CA THR A 417 7.73 -17.12 -32.76
C THR A 417 7.79 -17.84 -31.41
N THR A 418 6.65 -17.95 -30.74
CA THR A 418 6.49 -18.78 -29.54
C THR A 418 5.22 -19.60 -29.61
N LEU A 419 5.15 -20.71 -28.89
CA LEU A 419 3.95 -21.54 -28.85
C LEU A 419 2.77 -20.86 -28.14
N GLN A 420 1.57 -21.15 -28.61
CA GLN A 420 0.34 -21.12 -27.81
C GLN A 420 0.26 -22.43 -27.03
N GLY A 421 0.40 -22.35 -25.72
CA GLY A 421 0.21 -23.50 -24.83
C GLY A 421 -1.26 -23.90 -24.75
N SER A 422 -1.48 -25.18 -24.50
CA SER A 422 -2.80 -25.76 -24.21
C SER A 422 -2.92 -26.12 -22.72
N ARG A 423 -4.05 -26.72 -22.31
CA ARG A 423 -4.24 -27.13 -20.90
C ARG A 423 -3.24 -28.19 -20.47
N GLU A 424 -2.97 -29.13 -21.36
CA GLU A 424 -2.00 -30.21 -21.17
C GLU A 424 -0.59 -29.67 -20.86
N ASP A 425 -0.22 -28.51 -21.41
CA ASP A 425 1.08 -27.86 -21.15
C ASP A 425 1.13 -27.19 -19.77
N VAL A 426 -0.02 -26.69 -19.28
CA VAL A 426 -0.20 -26.22 -17.91
C VAL A 426 -0.15 -27.39 -16.94
N ASP A 427 -0.85 -28.48 -17.23
CA ASP A 427 -0.92 -29.67 -16.39
C ASP A 427 0.50 -30.25 -16.17
N ILE A 428 1.28 -30.41 -17.25
CA ILE A 428 2.70 -30.83 -17.20
C ILE A 428 3.54 -29.84 -16.35
N ALA A 429 3.38 -28.53 -16.56
CA ALA A 429 4.15 -27.52 -15.83
C ALA A 429 3.82 -27.49 -14.32
N VAL A 430 2.56 -27.70 -13.95
CA VAL A 430 2.14 -27.75 -12.53
C VAL A 430 2.52 -29.08 -11.88
N GLU A 431 2.43 -30.22 -12.58
CA GLU A 431 2.90 -31.52 -12.07
C GLU A 431 4.40 -31.46 -11.73
N VAL A 432 5.21 -30.93 -12.66
CA VAL A 432 6.65 -30.71 -12.48
C VAL A 432 6.92 -29.74 -11.32
N ALA A 433 6.20 -28.62 -11.24
CA ALA A 433 6.35 -27.66 -10.15
C ALA A 433 5.96 -28.23 -8.77
N THR A 434 4.99 -29.15 -8.74
CA THR A 434 4.54 -29.86 -7.53
C THR A 434 5.62 -30.83 -7.04
N LYS A 435 6.20 -31.63 -7.94
CA LYS A 435 7.32 -32.54 -7.63
C LYS A 435 8.57 -31.78 -7.17
N ALA A 436 8.87 -30.65 -7.79
CA ALA A 436 9.99 -29.80 -7.40
C ALA A 436 9.79 -29.16 -6.01
N PHE A 437 8.54 -28.85 -5.62
CA PHE A 437 8.22 -28.24 -4.32
C PHE A 437 8.58 -29.13 -3.13
N GLU A 438 8.40 -30.45 -3.24
CA GLU A 438 8.72 -31.40 -2.17
C GLU A 438 10.18 -31.31 -1.73
N ASN A 439 11.10 -31.08 -2.68
CA ASN A 439 12.52 -30.92 -2.40
C ASN A 439 12.90 -29.46 -2.10
N TRP A 440 12.43 -28.51 -2.93
CA TRP A 440 12.80 -27.10 -2.82
C TRP A 440 12.36 -26.46 -1.49
N SER A 441 11.19 -26.85 -0.97
CA SER A 441 10.69 -26.34 0.33
C SER A 441 11.50 -26.82 1.53
N GLN A 442 12.20 -27.96 1.42
CA GLN A 442 13.02 -28.55 2.48
C GLN A 442 14.50 -28.16 2.42
N LEU A 443 14.95 -27.51 1.33
CA LEU A 443 16.30 -26.96 1.26
C LEU A 443 16.48 -25.87 2.33
N PRO A 444 17.59 -25.89 3.11
CA PRO A 444 17.91 -24.80 4.04
C PRO A 444 17.93 -23.44 3.36
N GLY A 445 17.51 -22.40 4.08
CA GLY A 445 17.36 -21.04 3.56
C GLY A 445 18.64 -20.50 2.89
N HIS A 446 19.81 -20.86 3.40
CA HIS A 446 21.10 -20.49 2.83
C HIS A 446 21.38 -21.09 1.44
N ILE A 447 20.83 -22.28 1.13
CA ILE A 447 20.94 -22.89 -0.19
C ILE A 447 20.05 -22.13 -1.18
N ARG A 448 18.78 -21.87 -0.82
CA ARG A 448 17.86 -21.06 -1.64
C ARG A 448 18.42 -19.66 -1.89
N ALA A 449 19.01 -19.04 -0.88
CA ALA A 449 19.72 -17.76 -0.98
C ALA A 449 20.85 -17.80 -2.02
N ARG A 450 21.68 -18.85 -2.02
CA ARG A 450 22.78 -19.02 -2.98
C ARG A 450 22.30 -19.11 -4.43
N HIS A 451 21.20 -19.82 -4.70
CA HIS A 451 20.62 -19.84 -6.05
C HIS A 451 20.14 -18.45 -6.48
N LEU A 452 19.39 -17.73 -5.64
CA LEU A 452 18.89 -16.38 -5.95
C LEU A 452 20.03 -15.38 -6.15
N TYR A 453 21.08 -15.44 -5.33
CA TYR A 453 22.30 -14.64 -5.50
C TYR A 453 22.99 -14.94 -6.84
N ASN A 454 23.17 -16.22 -7.20
CA ASN A 454 23.81 -16.60 -8.46
C ASN A 454 22.98 -16.14 -9.68
N VAL A 455 21.64 -16.19 -9.60
CA VAL A 455 20.76 -15.63 -10.64
C VAL A 455 20.96 -14.12 -10.77
N ALA A 456 21.01 -13.38 -9.65
CA ALA A 456 21.33 -11.94 -9.69
C ALA A 456 22.68 -11.64 -10.36
N ARG A 457 23.73 -12.43 -10.06
CA ARG A 457 25.06 -12.31 -10.68
C ARG A 457 25.02 -12.58 -12.18
N THR A 458 24.27 -13.58 -12.62
CA THR A 458 24.17 -13.96 -14.04
C THR A 458 23.32 -12.97 -14.84
N ILE A 459 22.22 -12.44 -14.28
CA ILE A 459 21.48 -11.32 -14.87
C ILE A 459 22.39 -10.09 -15.00
N GLN A 460 23.18 -9.76 -13.96
CA GLN A 460 24.13 -8.65 -13.99
C GLN A 460 25.24 -8.84 -15.05
N LYS A 461 25.75 -10.06 -15.23
CA LYS A 461 26.70 -10.43 -16.30
C LYS A 461 26.10 -10.22 -17.69
N HIS A 462 24.83 -10.59 -17.88
CA HIS A 462 24.14 -10.56 -19.19
C HIS A 462 23.18 -9.38 -19.36
N GLN A 463 23.28 -8.35 -18.50
CA GLN A 463 22.32 -7.24 -18.43
C GLN A 463 22.08 -6.53 -19.77
N ARG A 464 23.09 -6.43 -20.64
CA ARG A 464 22.98 -5.80 -21.97
C ARG A 464 22.08 -6.60 -22.93
N LEU A 465 22.06 -7.93 -22.83
CA LEU A 465 21.17 -8.79 -23.61
C LEU A 465 19.72 -8.61 -23.16
N PHE A 466 19.45 -8.71 -21.85
CA PHE A 466 18.12 -8.43 -21.30
C PHE A 466 17.63 -7.02 -21.64
N THR A 467 18.48 -6.01 -21.50
CA THR A 467 18.15 -4.61 -21.81
C THR A 467 17.72 -4.43 -23.26
N LEU A 468 18.47 -5.00 -24.22
CA LEU A 468 18.11 -4.96 -25.65
C LEU A 468 16.84 -5.77 -25.95
N LEU A 469 16.66 -6.93 -25.31
CA LEU A 469 15.52 -7.80 -25.52
C LEU A 469 14.23 -7.19 -24.97
N GLU A 470 14.23 -6.64 -23.75
CA GLU A 470 13.08 -5.98 -23.13
C GLU A 470 12.59 -4.79 -23.98
N SER A 471 13.52 -3.94 -24.45
CA SER A 471 13.19 -2.78 -25.29
C SER A 471 12.66 -3.12 -26.67
N LEU A 472 13.07 -4.26 -27.25
CA LEU A 472 12.57 -4.71 -28.55
C LEU A 472 11.27 -5.51 -28.43
N ASP A 473 11.12 -6.32 -27.38
CA ASP A 473 9.91 -7.12 -27.11
C ASP A 473 8.75 -6.21 -26.66
N SER A 474 9.01 -5.20 -25.82
CA SER A 474 7.97 -4.30 -25.27
C SER A 474 7.87 -2.92 -25.92
N GLY A 475 8.88 -2.48 -26.68
CA GLY A 475 8.97 -1.11 -27.19
C GLY A 475 9.38 -0.03 -26.18
N LYS A 476 9.71 -0.39 -24.93
CA LYS A 476 10.15 0.57 -23.91
C LYS A 476 11.54 1.14 -24.24
N LEU A 477 11.83 2.34 -23.76
CA LEU A 477 13.09 3.02 -24.09
C LEU A 477 14.29 2.23 -23.57
N ILE A 478 15.35 2.10 -24.36
CA ILE A 478 16.59 1.42 -23.97
C ILE A 478 17.28 2.09 -22.78
N ARG A 479 16.93 3.36 -22.49
CA ARG A 479 17.33 4.11 -21.30
C ARG A 479 16.57 3.63 -20.06
N GLU A 480 15.24 3.47 -20.15
CA GLU A 480 14.37 2.95 -19.10
C GLU A 480 14.76 1.50 -18.73
N ALA A 481 14.86 0.61 -19.73
CA ALA A 481 15.25 -0.78 -19.52
C ALA A 481 16.63 -0.94 -18.85
N ARG A 482 17.60 -0.08 -19.22
CA ARG A 482 18.99 -0.14 -18.71
C ARG A 482 19.16 0.48 -17.34
N ASP A 483 18.57 1.65 -17.10
CA ASP A 483 18.85 2.48 -15.94
C ASP A 483 17.82 2.28 -14.80
N THR A 484 16.64 1.73 -15.12
CA THR A 484 15.55 1.46 -14.16
C THR A 484 15.31 -0.05 -14.01
N ASP A 485 14.79 -0.71 -15.05
CA ASP A 485 14.24 -2.07 -14.94
C ASP A 485 15.27 -3.12 -14.53
N LEU A 486 16.37 -3.25 -15.28
CA LEU A 486 17.37 -4.27 -15.00
C LEU A 486 18.09 -4.08 -13.66
N PRO A 487 18.50 -2.86 -13.26
CA PRO A 487 18.99 -2.59 -11.91
C PRO A 487 18.01 -3.00 -10.81
N LEU A 488 16.71 -2.74 -10.98
CA LEU A 488 15.68 -3.16 -10.03
C LEU A 488 15.50 -4.68 -10.01
N VAL A 489 15.44 -5.36 -11.16
CA VAL A 489 15.39 -6.83 -11.25
C VAL A 489 16.55 -7.47 -10.48
N ILE A 490 17.77 -6.99 -10.71
CA ILE A 490 18.99 -7.45 -10.03
C ILE A 490 18.91 -7.19 -8.52
N ARG A 491 18.43 -6.00 -8.10
CA ARG A 491 18.18 -5.64 -6.68
C ARG A 491 17.13 -6.55 -6.04
N HIS A 492 16.07 -6.92 -6.76
CA HIS A 492 15.05 -7.84 -6.25
C HIS A 492 15.62 -9.24 -5.98
N PHE A 493 16.39 -9.83 -6.89
CA PHE A 493 17.04 -11.13 -6.64
C PHE A 493 18.03 -11.07 -5.46
N TYR A 494 18.89 -10.03 -5.38
CA TYR A 494 19.82 -9.87 -4.25
C TYR A 494 19.09 -9.69 -2.91
N HIS A 495 18.03 -8.88 -2.85
CA HIS A 495 17.29 -8.62 -1.61
C HIS A 495 16.57 -9.88 -1.10
N HIS A 496 15.92 -10.62 -2.00
CA HIS A 496 15.18 -11.82 -1.63
C HIS A 496 16.10 -13.03 -1.36
N ALA A 497 17.34 -13.04 -1.86
CA ALA A 497 18.37 -13.96 -1.38
C ALA A 497 18.63 -13.77 0.14
N GLY A 498 18.66 -12.52 0.62
CA GLY A 498 18.74 -12.22 2.05
C GLY A 498 17.54 -12.74 2.84
N TRP A 499 16.32 -12.57 2.32
CA TRP A 499 15.12 -13.11 2.98
C TRP A 499 15.05 -14.64 2.97
N ALA A 500 15.56 -15.31 1.93
CA ALA A 500 15.69 -16.77 1.92
C ALA A 500 16.61 -17.25 3.05
N GLN A 501 17.74 -16.56 3.27
CA GLN A 501 18.70 -16.83 4.35
C GLN A 501 18.13 -16.58 5.75
N LEU A 502 17.22 -15.61 5.91
CA LEU A 502 16.68 -15.19 7.21
C LEU A 502 15.35 -15.86 7.61
N MET A 503 14.64 -16.49 6.66
CA MET A 503 13.26 -17.01 6.86
C MET A 503 13.09 -17.85 8.13
N GLU A 504 14.03 -18.76 8.41
CA GLU A 504 13.98 -19.70 9.54
C GLU A 504 14.02 -18.99 10.92
N VAL A 505 14.57 -17.78 10.97
CA VAL A 505 14.66 -16.94 12.18
C VAL A 505 13.54 -15.89 12.19
N GLU A 506 13.47 -15.08 11.12
CA GLU A 506 12.60 -13.92 10.99
C GLU A 506 11.13 -14.25 10.75
N MET A 507 10.83 -15.47 10.32
CA MET A 507 9.48 -15.95 9.98
C MET A 507 9.22 -17.39 10.47
N LYS A 508 9.85 -17.80 11.59
CA LYS A 508 9.77 -19.16 12.18
C LYS A 508 8.36 -19.75 12.36
N ASN A 509 7.34 -18.90 12.49
CA ASN A 509 5.93 -19.27 12.65
C ASN A 509 5.21 -19.54 11.31
N TRP A 510 5.93 -19.44 10.18
CA TRP A 510 5.36 -19.44 8.84
C TRP A 510 6.00 -20.53 7.95
N LYS A 511 5.23 -21.04 6.98
CA LYS A 511 5.65 -22.06 6.00
C LYS A 511 5.24 -21.64 4.58
N PRO A 512 5.90 -22.14 3.52
CA PRO A 512 5.46 -21.92 2.15
C PRO A 512 4.03 -22.38 1.89
N LEU A 513 3.44 -21.80 0.83
CA LEU A 513 2.13 -22.14 0.32
C LEU A 513 2.16 -23.40 -0.55
N GLY A 514 3.16 -23.54 -1.43
CA GLY A 514 3.23 -24.63 -2.41
C GLY A 514 3.57 -24.13 -3.81
N VAL A 515 2.71 -24.41 -4.79
CA VAL A 515 2.90 -23.98 -6.18
C VAL A 515 2.20 -22.64 -6.44
N VAL A 516 2.93 -21.69 -7.04
CA VAL A 516 2.46 -20.34 -7.35
C VAL A 516 2.25 -20.18 -8.86
N ALA A 517 1.05 -19.80 -9.27
CA ALA A 517 0.78 -19.26 -10.61
C ALA A 517 1.12 -17.76 -10.62
N ALA A 518 2.09 -17.35 -11.44
CA ALA A 518 2.47 -15.95 -11.62
C ALA A 518 2.02 -15.44 -13.00
N LEU A 519 1.00 -14.59 -13.02
CA LEU A 519 0.41 -14.01 -14.23
C LEU A 519 0.87 -12.55 -14.34
N VAL A 520 1.68 -12.22 -15.35
CA VAL A 520 2.39 -10.92 -15.42
C VAL A 520 2.06 -10.08 -16.68
N PRO A 521 1.93 -8.74 -16.53
CA PRO A 521 1.49 -7.83 -17.58
C PRO A 521 2.62 -7.34 -18.49
N GLN A 522 2.24 -6.62 -19.55
CA GLN A 522 3.14 -6.17 -20.62
C GLN A 522 3.90 -4.85 -20.37
N ASN A 523 3.70 -4.18 -19.24
CA ASN A 523 4.29 -2.86 -18.97
C ASN A 523 5.73 -2.94 -18.44
N PHE A 524 5.92 -3.75 -17.40
CA PHE A 524 7.21 -4.08 -16.81
C PHE A 524 7.43 -5.61 -16.82
N PRO A 525 7.49 -6.29 -18.00
CA PRO A 525 7.54 -7.75 -18.09
C PRO A 525 8.55 -8.42 -17.16
N LEU A 526 9.83 -8.01 -17.23
CA LEU A 526 10.88 -8.65 -16.43
C LEU A 526 10.85 -8.23 -14.95
N LEU A 527 10.50 -6.98 -14.66
CA LEU A 527 10.48 -6.43 -13.29
C LEU A 527 9.25 -6.92 -12.49
N THR A 528 8.06 -6.92 -13.07
CA THR A 528 6.86 -7.50 -12.42
C THR A 528 6.97 -9.01 -12.28
N LEU A 529 7.66 -9.70 -13.20
CA LEU A 529 8.05 -11.10 -13.00
C LEU A 529 8.97 -11.24 -11.79
N ALA A 530 10.03 -10.43 -11.66
CA ALA A 530 10.91 -10.45 -10.50
C ALA A 530 10.15 -10.14 -9.18
N TRP A 531 9.13 -9.27 -9.21
CA TRP A 531 8.26 -9.01 -8.05
C TRP A 531 7.51 -10.25 -7.55
N LYS A 532 7.07 -11.15 -8.44
CA LYS A 532 6.37 -12.38 -8.03
C LYS A 532 7.33 -13.55 -7.76
N VAL A 533 8.34 -13.74 -8.61
CA VAL A 533 9.25 -14.90 -8.55
C VAL A 533 10.23 -14.81 -7.38
N CYS A 534 10.85 -13.65 -7.13
CA CYS A 534 11.87 -13.51 -6.08
C CYS A 534 11.35 -13.86 -4.67
N PRO A 535 10.22 -13.30 -4.16
CA PRO A 535 9.70 -13.67 -2.85
C PRO A 535 9.13 -15.09 -2.81
N ALA A 536 8.48 -15.57 -3.88
CA ALA A 536 7.97 -16.95 -3.95
C ALA A 536 9.09 -17.97 -3.74
N LEU A 537 10.18 -17.86 -4.53
CA LEU A 537 11.35 -18.74 -4.43
C LEU A 537 12.07 -18.61 -3.09
N ALA A 538 12.24 -17.39 -2.57
CA ALA A 538 12.90 -17.17 -1.28
C ALA A 538 12.18 -17.88 -0.13
N MET A 539 10.84 -17.80 -0.11
CA MET A 539 9.99 -18.45 0.88
C MET A 539 9.82 -19.97 0.66
N GLY A 540 10.49 -20.56 -0.33
CA GLY A 540 10.50 -22.01 -0.57
C GLY A 540 9.35 -22.54 -1.43
N ASN A 541 8.64 -21.67 -2.15
CA ASN A 541 7.61 -22.05 -3.12
C ASN A 541 8.23 -22.32 -4.50
N THR A 542 7.51 -23.06 -5.35
CA THR A 542 7.82 -23.20 -6.79
C THR A 542 6.87 -22.35 -7.63
N VAL A 543 7.26 -22.00 -8.85
CA VAL A 543 6.51 -21.04 -9.68
C VAL A 543 6.27 -21.55 -11.09
N VAL A 544 5.03 -21.41 -11.57
CA VAL A 544 4.66 -21.49 -12.99
C VAL A 544 4.27 -20.08 -13.45
N VAL A 545 5.07 -19.51 -14.34
CA VAL A 545 4.88 -18.15 -14.88
C VAL A 545 4.15 -18.21 -16.21
N LYS A 546 3.15 -17.35 -16.40
CA LYS A 546 2.58 -17.04 -17.70
C LYS A 546 2.79 -15.55 -18.01
N PRO A 547 3.72 -15.19 -18.93
CA PRO A 547 3.96 -13.81 -19.32
C PRO A 547 2.88 -13.30 -20.28
N ALA A 548 2.88 -11.99 -20.55
CA ALA A 548 1.93 -11.39 -21.47
C ALA A 548 2.08 -11.93 -22.91
N SER A 549 1.00 -11.87 -23.68
CA SER A 549 0.94 -12.42 -25.04
C SER A 549 1.71 -11.57 -26.07
N SER A 550 2.07 -10.34 -25.70
CA SER A 550 2.93 -9.43 -26.45
C SER A 550 4.40 -9.61 -26.07
N THR A 551 4.69 -9.67 -24.77
CA THR A 551 6.02 -9.55 -24.16
C THR A 551 6.33 -10.75 -23.28
N ARG A 552 7.30 -11.55 -23.71
CA ARG A 552 7.53 -12.92 -23.23
C ARG A 552 8.98 -13.41 -23.36
N LEU A 553 9.80 -12.78 -24.20
CA LEU A 553 11.13 -13.29 -24.52
C LEU A 553 12.11 -13.12 -23.36
N THR A 554 12.01 -12.03 -22.58
CA THR A 554 12.83 -11.84 -21.37
C THR A 554 12.48 -12.80 -20.23
N ALA A 555 11.22 -13.23 -20.12
CA ALA A 555 10.81 -14.28 -19.19
C ALA A 555 11.42 -15.65 -19.54
N LEU A 556 11.48 -15.98 -20.84
CA LEU A 556 12.11 -17.21 -21.33
C LEU A 556 13.65 -17.18 -21.16
N LEU A 557 14.31 -16.06 -21.49
CA LEU A 557 15.74 -15.86 -21.26
C LEU A 557 16.11 -15.98 -19.76
N LEU A 558 15.26 -15.46 -18.87
CA LEU A 558 15.46 -15.62 -17.42
C LEU A 558 15.36 -17.08 -16.99
N ALA A 559 14.40 -17.84 -17.52
CA ALA A 559 14.25 -19.26 -17.20
C ALA A 559 15.47 -20.08 -17.67
N GLU A 560 15.98 -19.81 -18.87
CA GLU A 560 17.23 -20.38 -19.39
C GLU A 560 18.41 -20.08 -18.45
N ILE A 561 18.56 -18.81 -18.01
CA ILE A 561 19.62 -18.40 -17.08
C ILE A 561 19.48 -19.04 -15.69
N CYS A 562 18.25 -19.25 -15.20
CA CYS A 562 18.02 -19.97 -13.96
C CYS A 562 18.52 -21.43 -14.05
N ALA A 563 18.28 -22.11 -15.18
CA ALA A 563 18.79 -23.46 -15.40
C ALA A 563 20.33 -23.49 -15.58
N GLN A 564 20.91 -22.53 -16.31
CA GLN A 564 22.38 -22.38 -16.44
C GLN A 564 23.07 -22.16 -15.08
N VAL A 565 22.39 -21.48 -14.14
CA VAL A 565 22.84 -21.25 -12.76
C VAL A 565 22.68 -22.49 -11.86
N GLY A 566 22.00 -23.53 -12.34
CA GLY A 566 21.70 -24.73 -11.57
C GLY A 566 20.59 -24.51 -10.53
N LEU A 567 19.62 -23.63 -10.79
CA LEU A 567 18.34 -23.69 -10.07
C LEU A 567 17.71 -25.07 -10.33
N PRO A 568 17.20 -25.80 -9.32
CA PRO A 568 16.72 -27.16 -9.52
C PRO A 568 15.58 -27.24 -10.56
N PRO A 569 15.55 -28.30 -11.41
CA PRO A 569 14.48 -28.51 -12.37
C PRO A 569 13.08 -28.39 -11.74
N GLY A 570 12.17 -27.74 -12.46
CA GLY A 570 10.79 -27.54 -12.03
C GLY A 570 10.55 -26.47 -10.97
N VAL A 571 11.59 -25.86 -10.37
CA VAL A 571 11.42 -24.79 -9.37
C VAL A 571 10.88 -23.50 -10.00
N LEU A 572 11.27 -23.20 -11.24
CA LEU A 572 10.73 -22.15 -12.09
C LEU A 572 10.37 -22.74 -13.46
N ASN A 573 9.13 -22.54 -13.89
CA ASN A 573 8.62 -22.94 -15.19
C ASN A 573 7.95 -21.74 -15.87
N VAL A 574 8.02 -21.65 -17.20
CA VAL A 574 7.42 -20.58 -18.00
C VAL A 574 6.62 -21.19 -19.15
N VAL A 575 5.30 -21.02 -19.11
CA VAL A 575 4.39 -21.43 -20.19
C VAL A 575 3.96 -20.20 -20.99
N THR A 576 3.91 -20.31 -22.32
CA THR A 576 3.59 -19.19 -23.21
C THR A 576 2.22 -19.38 -23.83
N GLY A 577 1.45 -18.30 -23.94
CA GLY A 577 0.15 -18.35 -24.61
C GLY A 577 -0.66 -17.07 -24.45
N ASP A 578 -1.98 -17.21 -24.53
CA ASP A 578 -3.00 -16.15 -24.51
C ASP A 578 -3.57 -15.87 -23.10
N GLU A 579 -4.73 -15.22 -23.02
CA GLU A 579 -5.43 -14.95 -21.75
C GLU A 579 -6.16 -16.21 -21.22
N GLY A 580 -6.73 -17.04 -22.11
CA GLY A 580 -7.38 -18.30 -21.73
C GLY A 580 -6.43 -19.33 -21.11
N LEU A 581 -5.16 -19.36 -21.54
CA LEU A 581 -4.12 -20.16 -20.85
C LEU A 581 -3.83 -19.62 -19.44
N GLY A 582 -3.92 -18.32 -19.22
CA GLY A 582 -3.77 -17.68 -17.91
C GLY A 582 -4.92 -18.03 -16.96
N GLU A 583 -6.16 -18.05 -17.47
CA GLU A 583 -7.33 -18.52 -16.71
C GLU A 583 -7.22 -20.01 -16.36
N ALA A 584 -6.80 -20.85 -17.32
CA ALA A 584 -6.59 -22.28 -17.08
C ALA A 584 -5.54 -22.53 -15.99
N LEU A 585 -4.40 -21.83 -16.02
CA LEU A 585 -3.38 -21.91 -14.99
C LEU A 585 -3.88 -21.43 -13.62
N ALA A 586 -4.66 -20.34 -13.56
CA ALA A 586 -5.23 -19.85 -12.30
C ALA A 586 -6.27 -20.81 -11.70
N ALA A 587 -7.03 -21.51 -12.55
CA ALA A 587 -8.06 -22.47 -12.16
C ALA A 587 -7.51 -23.86 -11.80
N HIS A 588 -6.31 -24.22 -12.25
CA HIS A 588 -5.73 -25.57 -12.07
C HIS A 588 -5.76 -26.02 -10.59
N PRO A 589 -6.24 -27.24 -10.27
CA PRO A 589 -6.47 -27.67 -8.89
C PRO A 589 -5.23 -27.54 -8.00
N ASP A 590 -4.05 -27.96 -8.48
CA ASP A 590 -2.83 -28.01 -7.68
C ASP A 590 -2.05 -26.71 -7.50
N ILE A 591 -2.52 -25.60 -8.08
CA ILE A 591 -2.01 -24.27 -7.72
C ILE A 591 -2.51 -23.89 -6.32
N ASP A 592 -1.60 -23.51 -5.42
CA ASP A 592 -1.90 -23.10 -4.04
C ASP A 592 -2.01 -21.55 -3.91
N LYS A 593 -1.36 -20.78 -4.81
CA LYS A 593 -1.50 -19.32 -4.90
C LYS A 593 -1.55 -18.82 -6.34
N VAL A 594 -2.40 -17.82 -6.59
CA VAL A 594 -2.37 -16.99 -7.80
C VAL A 594 -1.84 -15.59 -7.45
N ALA A 595 -0.84 -15.13 -8.19
CA ALA A 595 -0.31 -13.78 -8.13
C ALA A 595 -0.49 -13.10 -9.50
N PHE A 596 -1.38 -12.11 -9.57
CA PHE A 596 -1.74 -11.44 -10.82
C PHE A 596 -1.45 -9.94 -10.76
N ALA A 597 -0.98 -9.39 -11.88
CA ALA A 597 -0.96 -7.95 -12.12
C ALA A 597 -1.54 -7.62 -13.51
N GLY A 598 -2.41 -6.60 -13.60
CA GLY A 598 -3.14 -6.28 -14.83
C GLY A 598 -4.36 -5.36 -14.63
N CYS A 599 -5.38 -5.49 -15.49
CA CYS A 599 -6.60 -4.67 -15.39
C CYS A 599 -7.59 -5.18 -14.33
N VAL A 600 -8.47 -4.27 -13.89
CA VAL A 600 -9.44 -4.53 -12.81
C VAL A 600 -10.45 -5.60 -13.20
N GLU A 601 -10.84 -5.65 -14.47
CA GLU A 601 -11.83 -6.57 -15.03
C GLU A 601 -11.36 -8.02 -14.92
N VAL A 602 -10.11 -8.30 -15.31
CA VAL A 602 -9.50 -9.63 -15.17
C VAL A 602 -9.25 -9.95 -13.69
N GLY A 603 -8.89 -8.97 -12.86
CA GLY A 603 -8.81 -9.15 -11.40
C GLY A 603 -10.15 -9.59 -10.77
N ARG A 604 -11.27 -8.98 -11.21
CA ARG A 604 -12.64 -9.37 -10.81
C ARG A 604 -13.01 -10.78 -11.31
N SER A 605 -12.65 -11.13 -12.55
CA SER A 605 -12.88 -12.47 -13.11
C SER A 605 -12.08 -13.54 -12.37
N LEU A 606 -10.79 -13.32 -12.12
CA LEU A 606 -9.92 -14.22 -11.36
C LEU A 606 -10.40 -14.43 -9.91
N ARG A 607 -10.87 -13.37 -9.23
CA ARG A 607 -11.45 -13.51 -7.89
C ARG A 607 -12.68 -14.42 -7.89
N ARG A 608 -13.56 -14.32 -8.90
CA ARG A 608 -14.72 -15.23 -9.06
C ARG A 608 -14.30 -16.66 -9.42
N ALA A 609 -13.31 -16.82 -10.29
CA ALA A 609 -12.83 -18.14 -10.74
C ALA A 609 -12.10 -18.92 -9.63
N THR A 610 -11.44 -18.23 -8.70
CA THR A 610 -10.76 -18.83 -7.54
C THR A 610 -11.64 -18.92 -6.29
N ALA A 611 -12.89 -18.45 -6.32
CA ALA A 611 -13.75 -18.42 -5.14
C ALA A 611 -14.06 -19.84 -4.62
N GLY A 612 -13.85 -20.06 -3.32
CA GLY A 612 -14.10 -21.35 -2.66
C GLY A 612 -13.03 -22.41 -2.92
N THR A 613 -11.93 -22.09 -3.60
CA THR A 613 -10.93 -23.08 -4.05
C THR A 613 -9.75 -23.31 -3.09
N GLY A 614 -9.67 -22.56 -1.98
CA GLY A 614 -8.52 -22.57 -1.07
C GLY A 614 -7.34 -21.71 -1.52
N LYS A 615 -7.27 -21.34 -2.81
CA LYS A 615 -6.17 -20.57 -3.41
C LYS A 615 -6.00 -19.21 -2.75
N LYS A 616 -4.79 -18.91 -2.28
CA LYS A 616 -4.42 -17.54 -1.89
C LYS A 616 -4.32 -16.67 -3.14
N LEU A 617 -4.91 -15.49 -3.13
CA LEU A 617 -4.92 -14.56 -4.27
C LEU A 617 -4.27 -13.23 -3.85
N SER A 618 -3.47 -12.65 -4.73
CA SER A 618 -2.98 -11.27 -4.62
C SER A 618 -3.10 -10.56 -5.96
N LEU A 619 -3.66 -9.35 -5.93
CA LEU A 619 -4.05 -8.58 -7.10
C LEU A 619 -3.35 -7.21 -7.08
N GLN A 620 -2.59 -6.91 -8.12
CA GLN A 620 -1.94 -5.60 -8.34
C GLN A 620 -2.53 -4.99 -9.60
N LEU A 621 -3.49 -4.07 -9.45
CA LEU A 621 -4.39 -3.67 -10.53
C LEU A 621 -4.25 -2.18 -10.90
N GLY A 622 -4.75 -1.84 -12.09
CA GLY A 622 -4.77 -0.48 -12.63
C GLY A 622 -5.35 0.60 -11.69
N GLY A 623 -5.12 1.85 -12.05
CA GLY A 623 -5.69 2.96 -11.30
C GLY A 623 -5.11 4.31 -11.63
N LYS A 624 -5.98 5.29 -11.82
CA LYS A 624 -5.55 6.66 -12.10
C LYS A 624 -4.89 7.29 -10.87
N SER A 625 -3.59 7.52 -10.96
CA SER A 625 -2.74 7.91 -9.83
C SER A 625 -2.56 9.44 -9.76
N PRO A 626 -2.97 10.11 -8.67
CA PRO A 626 -2.92 11.58 -8.57
C PRO A 626 -1.51 12.13 -8.31
N PHE A 627 -1.20 13.25 -8.96
CA PHE A 627 0.05 13.98 -8.84
C PHE A 627 -0.25 15.41 -8.37
N PHE A 628 0.01 15.69 -7.09
CA PHE A 628 -0.31 16.98 -6.45
C PHE A 628 0.86 17.95 -6.53
N VAL A 629 0.59 19.19 -6.95
CA VAL A 629 1.55 20.31 -6.87
C VAL A 629 0.92 21.46 -6.08
N PHE A 630 1.49 21.75 -4.92
CA PHE A 630 1.08 22.88 -4.08
C PHE A 630 1.85 24.16 -4.44
N ASP A 631 1.34 25.30 -3.95
CA ASP A 631 1.92 26.64 -4.13
C ASP A 631 3.39 26.78 -3.70
N SER A 632 3.81 25.90 -2.79
CA SER A 632 5.09 25.86 -2.09
C SER A 632 6.01 24.76 -2.64
N ALA A 633 5.71 24.18 -3.80
CA ALA A 633 6.58 23.22 -4.48
C ALA A 633 7.70 23.92 -5.27
N ASP A 634 8.84 23.24 -5.43
CA ASP A 634 9.73 23.52 -6.56
C ASP A 634 9.01 23.14 -7.87
N LEU A 635 8.49 24.16 -8.57
CA LEU A 635 7.74 24.00 -9.81
C LEU A 635 8.60 23.45 -10.96
N ASP A 636 9.91 23.70 -10.98
CA ASP A 636 10.77 23.21 -12.07
C ASP A 636 11.07 21.71 -11.86
N SER A 637 11.45 21.31 -10.64
CA SER A 637 11.60 19.88 -10.31
C SER A 637 10.29 19.09 -10.44
N ALA A 638 9.15 19.70 -10.09
CA ALA A 638 7.83 19.07 -10.26
C ALA A 638 7.40 18.97 -11.73
N VAL A 639 7.78 19.92 -12.62
CA VAL A 639 7.55 19.80 -14.07
C VAL A 639 8.42 18.71 -14.68
N ASP A 640 9.71 18.63 -14.33
CA ASP A 640 10.60 17.57 -14.82
C ASP A 640 10.17 16.19 -14.30
N GLY A 641 9.89 16.06 -13.00
CA GLY A 641 9.41 14.81 -12.39
C GLY A 641 8.08 14.31 -12.97
N LEU A 642 7.19 15.23 -13.36
CA LEU A 642 5.94 14.91 -14.06
C LEU A 642 6.18 14.51 -15.52
N ALA A 643 7.08 15.20 -16.22
CA ALA A 643 7.41 14.88 -17.60
C ALA A 643 8.06 13.49 -17.71
N ASP A 644 8.93 13.17 -16.75
CA ASP A 644 9.55 11.86 -16.64
C ASP A 644 8.54 10.78 -16.22
N ALA A 645 7.57 11.10 -15.34
CA ALA A 645 6.48 10.20 -14.96
C ALA A 645 5.59 9.77 -16.14
N VAL A 646 5.08 10.73 -16.92
CA VAL A 646 4.03 10.52 -17.94
C VAL A 646 4.59 10.12 -19.30
N TRP A 647 5.77 10.61 -19.67
CA TRP A 647 6.30 10.48 -21.04
C TRP A 647 7.56 9.64 -21.15
N LEU A 648 8.50 9.69 -20.19
CA LEU A 648 9.72 8.86 -20.29
C LEU A 648 9.48 7.37 -19.98
N ASN A 649 8.58 7.03 -19.05
CA ASN A 649 8.27 5.64 -18.71
C ASN A 649 7.17 5.11 -19.65
N ARG A 650 7.46 4.11 -20.50
CA ARG A 650 6.51 3.65 -21.54
C ARG A 650 6.16 2.17 -21.46
N GLY A 651 5.12 1.91 -20.67
CA GLY A 651 4.16 0.83 -20.87
C GLY A 651 2.75 1.32 -20.48
N PRO A 652 1.70 0.47 -20.53
CA PRO A 652 0.44 0.75 -19.84
C PRO A 652 0.66 0.66 -18.32
N ILE A 653 1.22 1.72 -17.72
CA ILE A 653 1.71 1.76 -16.34
C ILE A 653 0.65 2.39 -15.44
N SER A 654 0.14 1.59 -14.49
CA SER A 654 -0.86 1.95 -13.47
C SER A 654 -0.44 3.08 -12.50
N ASN A 655 0.81 3.53 -12.60
CA ASN A 655 1.44 4.45 -11.64
C ASN A 655 1.64 5.86 -12.20
N ALA A 656 1.49 6.07 -13.52
CA ALA A 656 2.18 7.10 -14.30
C ALA A 656 1.75 8.58 -14.09
N GLY A 657 1.17 8.93 -12.93
CA GLY A 657 0.82 10.31 -12.58
C GLY A 657 -0.22 10.98 -13.49
N SER A 658 -1.05 10.19 -14.19
CA SER A 658 -1.93 10.63 -15.28
C SER A 658 -3.10 11.55 -14.87
N GLN A 659 -3.20 11.89 -13.58
CA GLN A 659 -4.09 12.94 -13.06
C GLN A 659 -3.26 14.01 -12.32
N LEU A 660 -2.97 15.12 -12.99
CA LEU A 660 -2.34 16.28 -12.40
C LEU A 660 -3.36 17.09 -11.59
N LEU A 661 -3.00 17.46 -10.36
CA LEU A 661 -3.80 18.28 -9.46
C LEU A 661 -2.95 19.48 -9.03
N LEU A 662 -3.31 20.69 -9.48
CA LEU A 662 -2.55 21.93 -9.26
C LEU A 662 -3.27 22.86 -8.29
N GLN A 663 -2.54 23.47 -7.36
CA GLN A 663 -3.13 24.58 -6.59
C GLN A 663 -3.37 25.79 -7.53
N GLU A 664 -4.56 26.41 -7.44
CA GLU A 664 -5.02 27.47 -8.37
C GLU A 664 -4.00 28.60 -8.55
N SER A 665 -3.25 28.94 -7.50
CA SER A 665 -2.23 30.01 -7.47
C SER A 665 -1.02 29.77 -8.38
N ILE A 666 -0.61 28.51 -8.60
CA ILE A 666 0.56 28.16 -9.44
C ILE A 666 0.16 27.54 -10.79
N ALA A 667 -1.12 27.20 -10.98
CA ALA A 667 -1.57 26.41 -12.12
C ALA A 667 -1.20 27.01 -13.49
N LYS A 668 -1.33 28.33 -13.67
CA LYS A 668 -1.01 29.00 -14.95
C LYS A 668 0.48 28.94 -15.31
N ASP A 669 1.36 29.17 -14.34
CA ASP A 669 2.82 29.13 -14.55
C ASP A 669 3.28 27.68 -14.79
N PHE A 670 2.82 26.76 -13.95
CA PHE A 670 3.12 25.32 -14.09
C PHE A 670 2.71 24.77 -15.46
N ILE A 671 1.49 25.06 -15.93
CA ILE A 671 1.02 24.63 -17.25
C ILE A 671 1.83 25.28 -18.38
N GLN A 672 2.31 26.52 -18.24
CA GLN A 672 3.17 27.15 -19.23
C GLN A 672 4.56 26.47 -19.29
N ARG A 673 5.19 26.21 -18.15
CA ARG A 673 6.47 25.48 -18.05
C ARG A 673 6.34 24.06 -18.59
N LEU A 674 5.26 23.36 -18.24
CA LEU A 674 4.96 22.02 -18.72
C LEU A 674 4.80 21.97 -20.24
N LYS A 675 4.04 22.89 -20.86
CA LYS A 675 3.91 22.99 -22.32
C LYS A 675 5.28 23.23 -23.00
N CYS A 676 6.14 24.06 -22.41
CA CYS A 676 7.53 24.23 -22.88
C CYS A 676 8.37 22.94 -22.77
N ARG A 677 8.25 22.18 -21.68
CA ARG A 677 8.98 20.91 -21.47
C ARG A 677 8.47 19.79 -22.38
N MET A 678 7.17 19.70 -22.62
CA MET A 678 6.56 18.78 -23.59
C MET A 678 7.11 19.01 -25.00
N GLY A 679 7.28 20.27 -25.41
CA GLY A 679 7.86 20.64 -26.71
C GLY A 679 9.35 20.29 -26.88
N GLN A 680 10.02 19.80 -25.84
CA GLN A 680 11.43 19.35 -25.88
C GLN A 680 11.56 17.82 -25.94
N LEU A 681 10.47 17.06 -25.80
CA LEU A 681 10.48 15.60 -25.84
C LEU A 681 10.76 15.10 -27.26
N ARG A 682 11.76 14.23 -27.41
CA ARG A 682 12.10 13.57 -28.68
C ARG A 682 11.33 12.27 -28.83
N VAL A 683 10.54 12.14 -29.89
CA VAL A 683 9.76 10.93 -30.19
C VAL A 683 10.51 10.13 -31.26
N GLY A 684 10.65 8.82 -31.09
CA GLY A 684 11.47 8.02 -32.02
C GLY A 684 11.69 6.56 -31.61
N ASP A 685 12.75 5.96 -32.17
CA ASP A 685 13.13 4.57 -31.94
C ASP A 685 13.43 4.28 -30.46
N SER A 686 12.88 3.18 -29.92
CA SER A 686 13.14 2.72 -28.57
C SER A 686 14.61 2.36 -28.31
N LEU A 687 15.38 2.02 -29.36
CA LEU A 687 16.82 1.78 -29.26
C LEU A 687 17.69 3.05 -29.26
N ASP A 688 17.16 4.24 -29.60
CA ASP A 688 17.94 5.47 -29.49
C ASP A 688 17.98 5.93 -28.02
N LYS A 689 19.19 5.96 -27.47
CA LYS A 689 19.49 6.42 -26.10
C LYS A 689 19.16 7.90 -25.90
N ALA A 690 19.02 8.66 -26.98
CA ALA A 690 18.61 10.06 -27.01
C ALA A 690 17.09 10.28 -27.19
N VAL A 691 16.28 9.24 -27.48
CA VAL A 691 14.81 9.37 -27.54
C VAL A 691 14.22 9.47 -26.13
N ASP A 692 13.09 10.17 -26.03
CA ASP A 692 12.34 10.45 -24.81
C ASP A 692 10.89 9.92 -24.86
N LEU A 693 10.42 9.42 -26.01
CA LEU A 693 9.09 8.83 -26.16
C LEU A 693 9.06 7.75 -27.26
N GLY A 694 8.69 6.53 -26.89
CA GLY A 694 8.57 5.40 -27.82
C GLY A 694 7.20 5.28 -28.50
N ALA A 695 7.06 4.26 -29.35
CA ALA A 695 5.81 3.90 -30.02
C ALA A 695 4.75 3.39 -29.02
N LEU A 696 3.49 3.29 -29.49
CA LEU A 696 2.42 2.54 -28.82
C LEU A 696 2.48 1.06 -29.21
N ALA A 697 1.92 0.18 -28.38
CA ALA A 697 1.99 -1.26 -28.61
C ALA A 697 1.03 -1.77 -29.70
N SER A 698 0.00 -1.00 -30.08
CA SER A 698 -0.94 -1.36 -31.14
C SER A 698 -1.76 -0.18 -31.69
N GLU A 699 -2.28 -0.33 -32.91
CA GLU A 699 -3.25 0.61 -33.49
C GLU A 699 -4.53 0.71 -32.64
N LYS A 700 -5.02 -0.42 -32.11
CA LYS A 700 -6.16 -0.45 -31.18
C LYS A 700 -5.94 0.43 -29.95
N GLN A 701 -4.70 0.51 -29.44
CA GLN A 701 -4.34 1.42 -28.34
C GLN A 701 -4.37 2.88 -28.80
N ARG A 702 -3.75 3.20 -29.95
CA ARG A 702 -3.76 4.55 -30.55
C ARG A 702 -5.18 5.07 -30.73
N ASP A 703 -6.03 4.26 -31.34
CA ASP A 703 -7.40 4.65 -31.70
C ASP A 703 -8.31 4.75 -30.46
N ALA A 704 -7.99 4.04 -29.36
CA ALA A 704 -8.66 4.21 -28.07
C ALA A 704 -8.23 5.51 -27.35
N ILE A 705 -6.95 5.87 -27.43
CA ILE A 705 -6.45 7.16 -26.91
C ILE A 705 -7.09 8.32 -27.66
N GLU A 706 -7.09 8.29 -28.99
CA GLU A 706 -7.63 9.37 -29.83
C GLU A 706 -9.11 9.63 -29.51
N ARG A 707 -9.92 8.58 -29.35
CA ARG A 707 -11.33 8.72 -28.94
C ARG A 707 -11.50 9.43 -27.60
N LEU A 708 -10.68 9.10 -26.61
CA LEU A 708 -10.75 9.75 -25.29
C LEU A 708 -10.26 11.20 -25.30
N VAL A 709 -9.41 11.57 -26.27
CA VAL A 709 -8.97 12.95 -26.50
C VAL A 709 -10.03 13.76 -27.26
N GLU A 710 -10.68 13.18 -28.28
CA GLU A 710 -11.79 13.83 -28.99
C GLU A 710 -13.05 13.95 -28.12
N ASP A 711 -13.38 12.94 -27.31
CA ASP A 711 -14.45 13.03 -26.30
C ASP A 711 -14.19 14.21 -25.35
N ALA A 712 -12.94 14.40 -24.91
CA ALA A 712 -12.59 15.53 -24.05
C ALA A 712 -12.72 16.88 -24.76
N ARG A 713 -12.37 16.98 -26.06
CA ARG A 713 -12.64 18.18 -26.88
C ARG A 713 -14.14 18.46 -27.00
N ALA A 714 -14.96 17.42 -27.18
CA ALA A 714 -16.41 17.53 -27.26
C ALA A 714 -17.07 17.89 -25.91
N GLU A 715 -16.49 17.46 -24.78
CA GLU A 715 -16.85 17.94 -23.43
C GLU A 715 -16.43 19.40 -23.16
N GLY A 716 -15.68 20.04 -24.07
CA GLY A 716 -15.24 21.43 -23.96
C GLY A 716 -13.85 21.63 -23.33
N ALA A 717 -13.06 20.58 -23.16
CA ALA A 717 -11.73 20.67 -22.58
C ALA A 717 -10.68 21.22 -23.57
N GLU A 718 -9.71 21.98 -23.05
CA GLU A 718 -8.54 22.41 -23.81
C GLU A 718 -7.56 21.25 -24.00
N VAL A 719 -7.29 20.87 -25.25
CA VAL A 719 -6.28 19.84 -25.57
C VAL A 719 -5.06 20.48 -26.23
N TYR A 720 -3.91 20.38 -25.57
CA TYR A 720 -2.59 20.73 -26.12
C TYR A 720 -1.82 19.46 -26.52
N GLN A 721 -1.23 19.47 -27.71
CA GLN A 721 -0.46 18.35 -28.27
C GLN A 721 0.88 18.85 -28.86
N ALA A 722 1.99 18.20 -28.50
CA ALA A 722 3.32 18.52 -29.00
C ALA A 722 3.61 17.80 -30.34
N TRP A 723 3.16 18.40 -31.45
CA TRP A 723 3.20 17.79 -32.79
C TRP A 723 4.56 17.85 -33.51
N ALA A 724 5.49 18.72 -33.10
CA ALA A 724 6.64 19.14 -33.92
C ALA A 724 7.73 18.07 -34.18
N SER A 725 7.63 16.89 -33.55
CA SER A 725 8.72 15.89 -33.47
C SER A 725 8.28 14.45 -33.75
N LEU A 726 7.11 14.21 -34.35
CA LEU A 726 6.64 12.85 -34.63
C LEU A 726 7.33 12.22 -35.86
N PRO A 727 7.83 10.97 -35.77
CA PRO A 727 8.28 10.21 -36.93
C PRO A 727 7.17 9.95 -37.95
N SER A 728 7.53 9.84 -39.23
CA SER A 728 6.59 9.61 -40.34
C SER A 728 6.14 8.15 -40.51
N SER A 729 6.73 7.22 -39.76
CA SER A 729 6.39 5.79 -39.73
C SER A 729 6.48 5.25 -38.30
N GLY A 730 5.69 4.22 -37.98
CA GLY A 730 5.57 3.67 -36.63
C GLY A 730 4.35 4.19 -35.86
N LEU A 731 3.99 3.52 -34.76
CA LEU A 731 2.76 3.77 -34.00
C LEU A 731 2.92 4.88 -32.95
N PHE A 732 3.37 6.05 -33.37
CA PHE A 732 3.61 7.18 -32.48
C PHE A 732 2.34 7.99 -32.17
N TYR A 733 2.36 8.69 -31.02
CA TYR A 733 1.27 9.55 -30.56
C TYR A 733 1.87 10.74 -29.78
N PRO A 734 1.41 11.99 -29.99
CA PRO A 734 2.03 13.17 -29.40
C PRO A 734 1.87 13.23 -27.87
N PRO A 735 2.86 13.80 -27.14
CA PRO A 735 2.66 14.25 -25.76
C PRO A 735 1.42 15.15 -25.70
N THR A 736 0.43 14.73 -24.91
CA THR A 736 -0.90 15.35 -24.86
C THR A 736 -1.21 15.80 -23.43
N LEU A 737 -1.73 17.02 -23.30
CA LEU A 737 -2.15 17.63 -22.04
C LEU A 737 -3.58 18.15 -22.21
N ILE A 738 -4.48 17.69 -21.34
CA ILE A 738 -5.89 18.08 -21.30
C ILE A 738 -6.11 18.97 -20.05
N THR A 739 -6.58 20.20 -20.26
CA THR A 739 -6.90 21.20 -19.24
C THR A 739 -8.36 21.66 -19.35
N GLY A 740 -8.92 22.26 -18.29
CA GLY A 740 -10.30 22.76 -18.30
C GLY A 740 -11.39 21.68 -18.14
N VAL A 741 -11.03 20.49 -17.66
CA VAL A 741 -11.95 19.36 -17.45
C VAL A 741 -12.75 19.49 -16.14
N HIS A 742 -13.89 18.82 -16.06
CA HIS A 742 -14.68 18.70 -14.83
C HIS A 742 -14.36 17.40 -14.08
N THR A 743 -14.61 17.34 -12.77
CA THR A 743 -14.46 16.11 -11.97
C THR A 743 -15.39 14.97 -12.43
N THR A 744 -16.42 15.30 -13.20
CA THR A 744 -17.36 14.36 -13.84
C THR A 744 -16.94 13.90 -15.24
N SER A 745 -15.96 14.55 -15.88
CA SER A 745 -15.50 14.29 -17.25
C SER A 745 -15.06 12.84 -17.47
N ARG A 746 -15.33 12.29 -18.66
CA ARG A 746 -14.96 10.91 -19.00
C ARG A 746 -13.45 10.68 -18.88
N CYS A 747 -12.67 11.59 -19.46
CA CYS A 747 -11.21 11.58 -19.42
C CYS A 747 -10.64 11.73 -18.00
N VAL A 748 -11.40 12.23 -17.00
CA VAL A 748 -10.96 12.30 -15.61
C VAL A 748 -11.13 10.96 -14.90
N LYS A 749 -12.26 10.27 -15.13
CA LYS A 749 -12.62 9.00 -14.48
C LYS A 749 -11.92 7.78 -15.08
N GLU A 750 -11.81 7.72 -16.41
CA GLU A 750 -11.23 6.57 -17.11
C GLU A 750 -9.69 6.66 -17.18
N GLU A 751 -9.02 5.50 -17.15
CA GLU A 751 -7.57 5.40 -17.23
C GLU A 751 -7.12 5.45 -18.70
N ILE A 752 -6.37 6.50 -19.06
CA ILE A 752 -5.90 6.71 -20.42
C ILE A 752 -4.51 6.08 -20.58
N PHE A 753 -4.46 4.87 -21.17
CA PHE A 753 -3.22 4.13 -21.40
C PHE A 753 -2.40 4.68 -22.58
N GLY A 754 -1.89 5.91 -22.44
CA GLY A 754 -1.10 6.60 -23.45
C GLY A 754 -0.36 7.83 -22.89
N PRO A 755 0.32 8.62 -23.74
CA PRO A 755 1.08 9.81 -23.34
C PRO A 755 0.17 11.02 -23.05
N VAL A 756 -0.93 10.80 -22.35
CA VAL A 756 -2.01 11.77 -22.11
C VAL A 756 -2.09 12.11 -20.63
N LEU A 757 -1.87 13.37 -20.30
CA LEU A 757 -2.05 13.91 -18.96
C LEU A 757 -3.35 14.70 -18.87
N VAL A 758 -4.10 14.51 -17.78
CA VAL A 758 -5.33 15.26 -17.50
C VAL A 758 -5.13 16.10 -16.24
N SER A 759 -5.39 17.41 -16.29
CA SER A 759 -5.14 18.35 -15.20
C SER A 759 -6.41 18.98 -14.65
N LEU A 760 -6.59 18.94 -13.32
CA LEU A 760 -7.56 19.75 -12.58
C LEU A 760 -6.85 20.72 -11.62
N THR A 761 -7.61 21.62 -11.01
CA THR A 761 -7.13 22.55 -9.98
C THR A 761 -7.81 22.33 -8.62
N PHE A 762 -7.18 22.81 -7.54
CA PHE A 762 -7.74 22.88 -6.19
C PHE A 762 -7.32 24.17 -5.46
N ARG A 763 -8.02 24.53 -4.39
CA ARG A 763 -7.74 25.71 -3.55
C ARG A 763 -7.07 25.36 -2.23
N THR A 764 -7.41 24.21 -1.65
CA THR A 764 -6.97 23.81 -0.30
C THR A 764 -6.47 22.37 -0.24
N ALA A 765 -5.62 22.05 0.74
CA ALA A 765 -5.15 20.68 0.98
C ALA A 765 -6.31 19.70 1.25
N LYS A 766 -7.37 20.15 1.95
CA LYS A 766 -8.57 19.34 2.20
C LYS A 766 -9.32 18.99 0.91
N GLU A 767 -9.39 19.92 -0.02
CA GLU A 767 -9.98 19.71 -1.35
C GLU A 767 -9.09 18.80 -2.22
N ALA A 768 -7.77 18.99 -2.20
CA ALA A 768 -6.82 18.10 -2.86
C ALA A 768 -6.97 16.64 -2.38
N ILE A 769 -6.99 16.42 -1.06
CA ILE A 769 -7.21 15.09 -0.46
C ILE A 769 -8.58 14.53 -0.89
N ALA A 770 -9.64 15.34 -0.91
CA ALA A 770 -10.96 14.90 -1.37
C ALA A 770 -10.96 14.49 -2.85
N LEU A 771 -10.33 15.27 -3.73
CA LEU A 771 -10.21 14.97 -5.16
C LEU A 771 -9.40 13.69 -5.42
N GLY A 772 -8.26 13.52 -4.75
CA GLY A 772 -7.43 12.31 -4.91
C GLY A 772 -8.03 11.04 -4.30
N ASN A 773 -8.90 11.17 -3.30
CA ASN A 773 -9.64 10.02 -2.74
C ASN A 773 -10.93 9.70 -3.51
N ASN A 774 -11.44 10.61 -4.35
CA ASN A 774 -12.65 10.47 -5.16
C ASN A 774 -12.43 9.60 -6.42
N THR A 775 -11.94 8.38 -6.20
CA THR A 775 -11.71 7.35 -7.21
C THR A 775 -11.86 5.96 -6.58
N PRO A 776 -12.38 4.95 -7.32
CA PRO A 776 -12.35 3.55 -6.88
C PRO A 776 -10.94 2.97 -6.82
N SER A 777 -9.96 3.61 -7.46
CA SER A 777 -8.54 3.22 -7.41
C SER A 777 -7.85 3.65 -6.12
N GLY A 778 -6.74 2.99 -5.80
CA GLY A 778 -5.98 3.22 -4.57
C GLY A 778 -4.52 2.78 -4.67
N LEU A 779 -3.86 2.97 -5.82
CA LEU A 779 -2.50 2.45 -6.04
C LEU A 779 -1.40 3.37 -5.49
N VAL A 780 -1.08 4.47 -6.18
CA VAL A 780 -0.02 5.41 -5.77
C VAL A 780 -0.42 6.88 -5.91
N ALA A 781 0.33 7.77 -5.26
CA ALA A 781 0.24 9.21 -5.45
C ALA A 781 1.62 9.90 -5.36
N SER A 782 1.75 11.10 -5.93
CA SER A 782 2.89 12.01 -5.69
C SER A 782 2.43 13.31 -5.06
N VAL A 783 3.21 13.84 -4.12
CA VAL A 783 2.92 15.08 -3.38
C VAL A 783 4.13 16.02 -3.46
N TRP A 784 3.97 17.16 -4.12
CA TRP A 784 5.04 18.15 -4.28
C TRP A 784 4.75 19.40 -3.44
N THR A 785 5.61 19.66 -2.45
CA THR A 785 5.66 20.86 -1.60
C THR A 785 6.95 20.87 -0.78
N GLU A 786 7.56 22.04 -0.58
CA GLU A 786 8.66 22.20 0.40
C GLU A 786 8.15 22.25 1.86
N THR A 787 6.83 22.22 2.07
CA THR A 787 6.21 22.25 3.40
C THR A 787 6.06 20.83 3.97
N LEU A 788 7.06 20.37 4.74
CA LEU A 788 7.12 19.02 5.32
C LEU A 788 5.85 18.58 6.07
N SER A 789 5.23 19.46 6.86
CA SER A 789 3.99 19.14 7.60
C SER A 789 2.82 18.85 6.67
N LEU A 790 2.64 19.67 5.64
CA LEU A 790 1.63 19.51 4.60
C LEU A 790 1.85 18.22 3.79
N ALA A 791 3.11 17.94 3.41
CA ALA A 791 3.47 16.71 2.70
C ALA A 791 3.07 15.45 3.49
N LEU A 792 3.38 15.42 4.79
CA LEU A 792 3.03 14.32 5.69
C LEU A 792 1.53 14.21 5.96
N GLU A 793 0.82 15.33 6.17
CA GLU A 793 -0.64 15.34 6.37
C GLU A 793 -1.38 14.79 5.15
N VAL A 794 -1.00 15.24 3.95
CA VAL A 794 -1.57 14.76 2.69
C VAL A 794 -1.25 13.28 2.46
N ALA A 795 0.02 12.87 2.60
CA ALA A 795 0.43 11.48 2.39
C ALA A 795 -0.29 10.49 3.33
N ARG A 796 -0.53 10.87 4.59
CA ARG A 796 -1.32 10.06 5.53
C ARG A 796 -2.82 10.08 5.24
N SER A 797 -3.34 11.13 4.61
CA SER A 797 -4.79 11.29 4.34
C SER A 797 -5.26 10.71 3.01
N LEU A 798 -4.34 10.39 2.09
CA LEU A 798 -4.65 9.72 0.82
C LEU A 798 -4.88 8.22 1.00
N GLN A 799 -5.84 7.65 0.27
CA GLN A 799 -6.20 6.23 0.29
C GLN A 799 -5.47 5.48 -0.84
N VAL A 800 -4.14 5.38 -0.70
CA VAL A 800 -3.23 4.73 -1.65
C VAL A 800 -2.16 3.93 -0.92
N GLY A 801 -1.69 2.83 -1.51
CA GLY A 801 -0.66 1.97 -0.93
C GLY A 801 0.78 2.51 -1.04
N THR A 802 1.04 3.54 -1.83
CA THR A 802 2.35 4.25 -1.84
C THR A 802 2.19 5.74 -2.13
N VAL A 803 2.96 6.58 -1.44
CA VAL A 803 3.05 8.03 -1.70
C VAL A 803 4.50 8.43 -1.87
N TRP A 804 4.81 9.23 -2.89
CA TRP A 804 6.12 9.84 -3.09
C TRP A 804 6.08 11.34 -2.80
N ILE A 805 6.84 11.82 -1.81
CA ILE A 805 6.98 13.25 -1.51
C ILE A 805 8.16 13.81 -2.32
N ASN A 806 7.94 14.93 -3.02
CA ASN A 806 8.89 15.62 -3.90
C ASN A 806 9.65 14.68 -4.88
N GLY A 807 8.91 13.70 -5.43
CA GLY A 807 9.41 12.69 -6.34
C GLY A 807 8.27 11.83 -6.91
N HIS A 808 8.60 10.89 -7.80
CA HIS A 808 7.64 9.98 -8.42
C HIS A 808 8.32 8.66 -8.85
N ASN A 809 7.56 7.57 -8.94
CA ASN A 809 7.99 6.24 -9.38
C ASN A 809 9.29 5.72 -8.72
N MET A 810 9.52 6.06 -7.44
CA MET A 810 10.66 5.55 -6.67
C MET A 810 10.34 4.15 -6.16
N LEU A 811 11.23 3.19 -6.47
CA LEU A 811 11.04 1.76 -6.25
C LEU A 811 12.32 1.14 -5.68
N ASP A 812 12.18 0.21 -4.74
CA ASP A 812 13.26 -0.65 -4.23
C ASP A 812 12.65 -1.94 -3.68
N ALA A 813 13.36 -3.06 -3.82
CA ALA A 813 12.92 -4.37 -3.33
C ALA A 813 12.61 -4.45 -1.82
N ALA A 814 13.18 -3.54 -1.01
CA ALA A 814 12.95 -3.45 0.44
C ALA A 814 11.71 -2.62 0.82
N SER A 815 11.12 -1.87 -0.11
CA SER A 815 9.90 -1.11 0.13
C SER A 815 8.66 -1.89 -0.32
N ALA A 816 7.54 -1.72 0.39
CA ALA A 816 6.30 -2.43 0.09
C ALA A 816 5.48 -1.65 -0.95
N PHE A 817 5.13 -2.30 -2.06
CA PHE A 817 4.31 -1.75 -3.14
C PHE A 817 3.00 -2.53 -3.28
N GLY A 818 1.89 -1.88 -3.61
CA GLY A 818 0.63 -2.54 -3.94
C GLY A 818 -0.59 -1.64 -3.76
N GLY A 819 -1.75 -2.09 -4.22
CA GLY A 819 -2.97 -1.28 -4.23
C GLY A 819 -3.85 -1.44 -2.99
N ASP A 820 -4.69 -0.43 -2.78
CA ASP A 820 -5.91 -0.47 -1.98
C ASP A 820 -7.14 -0.34 -2.91
N LYS A 821 -8.34 -0.57 -2.36
CA LYS A 821 -9.63 -0.48 -3.09
C LYS A 821 -9.63 -1.37 -4.36
N GLU A 822 -10.12 -0.86 -5.49
CA GLU A 822 -10.16 -1.61 -6.76
C GLU A 822 -8.80 -1.72 -7.47
N SER A 823 -7.76 -1.03 -6.99
CA SER A 823 -6.38 -1.28 -7.40
C SER A 823 -5.80 -2.57 -6.79
N GLY A 824 -6.60 -3.31 -6.03
CA GLY A 824 -6.34 -4.68 -5.60
C GLY A 824 -5.94 -4.79 -4.12
N TYR A 825 -5.20 -5.85 -3.80
CA TYR A 825 -4.77 -6.16 -2.45
C TYR A 825 -3.60 -7.15 -2.42
N GLY A 826 -2.90 -7.13 -1.28
CA GLY A 826 -1.58 -7.74 -1.11
C GLY A 826 -0.47 -6.74 -1.40
N ARG A 827 0.79 -7.15 -1.20
CA ARG A 827 1.97 -6.32 -1.43
C ARG A 827 3.09 -7.10 -2.11
N ASP A 828 3.90 -6.40 -2.89
CA ASP A 828 5.18 -6.85 -3.42
C ASP A 828 6.31 -6.08 -2.72
N GLY A 829 7.46 -6.72 -2.48
CA GLY A 829 8.61 -6.10 -1.82
C GLY A 829 8.47 -5.94 -0.29
N GLY A 830 9.60 -5.64 0.36
CA GLY A 830 9.73 -5.57 1.82
C GLY A 830 9.50 -6.92 2.52
N LYS A 831 9.42 -6.92 3.87
CA LYS A 831 8.98 -8.11 4.64
C LYS A 831 7.48 -8.35 4.42
N GLU A 832 6.74 -7.27 4.17
CA GLU A 832 5.30 -7.22 3.89
C GLU A 832 4.91 -8.13 2.72
N GLY A 833 5.63 -8.06 1.60
CA GLY A 833 5.39 -8.90 0.43
C GLY A 833 5.76 -10.37 0.63
N LEU A 834 6.50 -10.75 1.68
CA LEU A 834 6.78 -12.16 1.97
C LEU A 834 5.56 -12.87 2.54
N TYR A 835 4.75 -12.16 3.35
CA TYR A 835 3.49 -12.68 3.89
C TYR A 835 2.50 -13.10 2.80
N GLU A 836 2.68 -12.64 1.54
CA GLU A 836 1.92 -13.14 0.40
C GLU A 836 2.23 -14.58 0.02
N TYR A 837 3.44 -15.07 0.29
CA TYR A 837 3.97 -16.35 -0.18
C TYR A 837 4.16 -17.38 0.95
N VAL A 838 3.57 -17.10 2.11
CA VAL A 838 3.53 -18.00 3.27
C VAL A 838 2.14 -18.08 3.91
N ARG A 839 1.99 -19.04 4.80
CA ARG A 839 0.84 -19.32 5.68
C ARG A 839 1.33 -19.76 7.07
N PRO A 840 0.50 -19.67 8.14
CA PRO A 840 0.90 -20.12 9.47
C PRO A 840 1.37 -21.58 9.49
N ASN A 841 2.34 -21.89 10.35
CA ASN A 841 2.99 -23.20 10.42
C ASN A 841 2.06 -24.35 10.85
N TRP A 842 0.96 -24.04 11.53
CA TRP A 842 -0.08 -24.96 12.01
C TRP A 842 -1.19 -25.20 10.99
N GLU A 843 -1.37 -24.30 10.02
CA GLU A 843 -2.44 -24.39 9.03
C GLU A 843 -2.18 -25.56 8.07
N ILE A 844 -3.24 -26.26 7.64
CA ILE A 844 -3.17 -27.30 6.60
C ILE A 844 -3.46 -26.64 5.24
N ARG A 845 -2.88 -27.13 4.14
CA ARG A 845 -3.17 -26.54 2.81
C ARG A 845 -4.66 -26.72 2.49
N PRO A 846 -5.44 -25.63 2.33
CA PRO A 846 -6.87 -25.76 2.04
C PRO A 846 -7.04 -26.31 0.62
N ARG A 847 -7.49 -27.56 0.52
CA ARG A 847 -7.92 -28.19 -0.73
C ARG A 847 -9.41 -28.57 -0.62
N PRO A 848 -10.32 -27.58 -0.54
CA PRO A 848 -11.76 -27.84 -0.53
C PRO A 848 -12.18 -28.57 -1.80
N SER A 849 -13.10 -29.53 -1.68
CA SER A 849 -13.68 -30.21 -2.85
C SER A 849 -14.44 -29.23 -3.74
N THR A 850 -14.60 -29.54 -5.03
CA THR A 850 -15.39 -28.74 -5.97
C THR A 850 -16.81 -28.48 -5.43
N LEU A 851 -17.34 -27.29 -5.68
CA LEU A 851 -18.70 -26.88 -5.32
C LEU A 851 -19.52 -26.65 -6.60
N ASP A 852 -20.70 -27.26 -6.69
CA ASP A 852 -21.73 -26.83 -7.63
C ASP A 852 -22.70 -25.89 -6.90
N LEU A 853 -22.33 -24.60 -6.84
CA LEU A 853 -23.03 -23.59 -6.06
C LEU A 853 -23.62 -22.50 -6.95
N ASN A 854 -24.96 -22.41 -6.98
CA ASN A 854 -25.63 -21.32 -7.69
C ASN A 854 -25.59 -20.02 -6.88
N TYR A 855 -24.55 -19.22 -7.10
CA TYR A 855 -24.34 -17.89 -6.49
C TYR A 855 -25.50 -16.89 -6.69
N LYS A 856 -26.45 -17.14 -7.61
CA LYS A 856 -27.63 -16.28 -7.80
C LYS A 856 -28.80 -16.61 -6.87
N THR A 857 -28.83 -17.79 -6.25
CA THR A 857 -29.94 -18.25 -5.39
C THR A 857 -29.49 -18.70 -4.00
N PHE A 858 -28.22 -19.02 -3.81
CA PHE A 858 -27.68 -19.31 -2.49
C PHE A 858 -27.70 -18.05 -1.60
N ALA A 859 -28.17 -18.19 -0.36
CA ALA A 859 -28.24 -17.14 0.65
C ALA A 859 -28.98 -15.85 0.22
N THR A 860 -29.99 -15.94 -0.67
CA THR A 860 -30.79 -14.76 -1.09
C THR A 860 -32.04 -14.51 -0.24
N SER A 861 -32.49 -15.49 0.53
CA SER A 861 -33.58 -15.35 1.51
C SER A 861 -33.02 -15.54 2.92
N GLN A 862 -33.74 -15.02 3.92
CA GLN A 862 -33.60 -15.49 5.31
C GLN A 862 -33.89 -17.01 5.37
N GLY A 863 -33.34 -17.69 6.38
CA GLY A 863 -33.52 -19.13 6.54
C GLY A 863 -35.00 -19.51 6.78
N PRO A 864 -35.40 -20.77 6.54
CA PRO A 864 -36.80 -21.23 6.65
C PRO A 864 -37.31 -21.35 8.11
N GLY A 865 -36.74 -20.58 9.03
CA GLY A 865 -37.10 -20.53 10.45
C GLY A 865 -38.40 -19.76 10.67
N LEU A 866 -39.54 -20.35 10.25
CA LEU A 866 -40.84 -19.93 10.75
C LEU A 866 -40.81 -19.93 12.29
N PRO A 867 -41.34 -18.89 12.96
CA PRO A 867 -41.46 -18.92 14.41
C PRO A 867 -42.33 -20.12 14.80
N LEU A 868 -41.92 -20.84 15.84
CA LEU A 868 -42.70 -21.92 16.43
C LEU A 868 -43.92 -21.34 17.17
N ILE A 869 -44.92 -20.94 16.40
CA ILE A 869 -46.26 -20.63 16.92
C ILE A 869 -46.77 -21.94 17.51
N CYS A 870 -46.81 -22.03 18.84
CA CYS A 870 -47.37 -23.16 19.58
C CYS A 870 -48.84 -23.32 19.19
N ALA A 871 -49.12 -24.27 18.29
CA ALA A 871 -50.48 -24.61 17.92
C ALA A 871 -51.19 -25.21 19.13
N GLU A 872 -52.09 -24.45 19.74
CA GLU A 872 -52.98 -24.96 20.77
C GLU A 872 -53.77 -26.18 20.25
N ASN A 873 -54.11 -27.10 21.16
CA ASN A 873 -54.96 -28.27 20.93
C ASN A 873 -54.32 -29.53 20.31
N LYS A 874 -53.16 -29.96 20.82
CA LYS A 874 -52.91 -31.41 21.04
C LYS A 874 -52.37 -31.68 22.45
N THR A 875 -52.94 -32.68 23.13
CA THR A 875 -52.70 -32.97 24.55
C THR A 875 -51.38 -33.71 24.78
N PRO A 876 -50.52 -33.26 25.72
CA PRO A 876 -49.35 -34.01 26.16
C PRO A 876 -49.75 -35.11 27.16
N HIS A 877 -50.09 -36.29 26.65
CA HIS A 877 -50.39 -37.45 27.51
C HIS A 877 -49.10 -38.13 28.03
N LEU A 878 -48.83 -37.91 29.32
CA LEU A 878 -48.32 -38.91 30.27
C LEU A 878 -46.93 -39.53 30.04
N ILE A 879 -45.87 -38.75 30.29
CA ILE A 879 -44.80 -39.09 31.27
C ILE A 879 -44.32 -37.74 31.88
N GLY A 880 -44.14 -37.54 33.19
CA GLY A 880 -44.52 -38.33 34.36
C GLY A 880 -44.00 -37.67 35.64
N SER A 881 -44.79 -37.68 36.73
CA SER A 881 -44.52 -37.08 38.06
C SER A 881 -44.39 -35.55 38.15
N GLU A 882 -44.87 -35.00 39.28
CA GLU A 882 -44.94 -33.56 39.57
C GLU A 882 -43.68 -33.06 40.29
N ALA A 883 -42.75 -32.45 39.55
CA ALA A 883 -41.63 -31.71 40.13
C ALA A 883 -41.31 -30.45 39.31
N GLU A 884 -41.33 -29.30 39.97
CA GLU A 884 -40.81 -28.00 39.52
C GLU A 884 -41.05 -27.60 38.05
N ARG A 885 -42.24 -27.07 37.74
CA ARG A 885 -42.37 -26.02 36.72
C ARG A 885 -41.65 -24.75 37.19
N LYS A 886 -40.32 -24.71 37.07
CA LYS A 886 -39.54 -23.47 37.16
C LYS A 886 -39.83 -22.63 35.92
N ILE A 887 -40.80 -21.72 36.05
CA ILE A 887 -41.10 -20.70 35.05
C ILE A 887 -39.93 -19.70 35.06
N SER A 888 -38.97 -19.88 34.15
CA SER A 888 -37.80 -19.01 34.01
C SER A 888 -38.20 -17.66 33.40
N SER A 889 -38.54 -16.74 34.29
CA SER A 889 -39.07 -15.38 34.04
C SER A 889 -40.51 -15.32 33.52
N SER A 890 -41.24 -14.31 34.00
CA SER A 890 -42.63 -14.01 33.61
C SER A 890 -42.71 -12.87 32.58
N VAL A 891 -41.65 -12.65 31.81
CA VAL A 891 -41.46 -11.50 30.92
C VAL A 891 -40.74 -11.98 29.65
N ASP A 892 -41.22 -11.57 28.48
CA ASP A 892 -40.53 -11.79 27.20
C ASP A 892 -39.19 -11.05 27.17
N GLN A 893 -38.09 -11.80 27.09
CA GLN A 893 -36.73 -11.30 26.99
C GLN A 893 -36.17 -11.42 25.56
N THR A 894 -36.95 -11.00 24.56
CA THR A 894 -36.48 -10.91 23.16
C THR A 894 -35.29 -9.95 23.03
N TYR A 895 -34.14 -10.50 22.65
CA TYR A 895 -32.91 -9.77 22.40
C TYR A 895 -32.99 -8.95 21.11
N LYS A 896 -32.27 -7.84 21.10
CA LYS A 896 -32.26 -6.83 20.02
C LYS A 896 -30.90 -6.81 19.33
N LEU A 897 -30.87 -6.32 18.09
CA LEU A 897 -29.62 -6.01 17.40
C LEU A 897 -28.89 -4.88 18.14
N TYR A 898 -27.58 -4.74 17.97
CA TYR A 898 -26.80 -3.62 18.53
C TYR A 898 -26.02 -2.93 17.42
N TYR A 899 -26.33 -1.68 17.09
CA TYR A 899 -25.55 -0.91 16.12
C TYR A 899 -25.63 0.60 16.37
N GLY A 900 -24.57 1.32 16.01
CA GLY A 900 -24.47 2.75 16.28
C GLY A 900 -24.47 3.11 17.77
N GLY A 901 -24.01 2.21 18.64
CA GLY A 901 -23.94 2.44 20.10
C GLY A 901 -25.26 2.28 20.85
N ALA A 902 -26.25 1.56 20.30
CA ALA A 902 -27.52 1.32 20.99
C ALA A 902 -28.19 0.01 20.51
N GLN A 903 -29.05 -0.56 21.36
CA GLN A 903 -29.96 -1.62 20.94
C GLN A 903 -31.00 -1.11 19.92
N LYS A 904 -31.34 -1.94 18.92
CA LYS A 904 -32.29 -1.66 17.84
C LYS A 904 -33.16 -2.89 17.56
N ARG A 905 -34.45 -2.67 17.27
CA ARG A 905 -35.32 -3.73 16.72
C ARG A 905 -34.86 -4.05 15.29
N PRO A 906 -34.97 -5.31 14.83
CA PRO A 906 -34.68 -5.65 13.44
C PRO A 906 -35.74 -5.04 12.52
N ASP A 907 -35.36 -4.63 11.31
CA ASP A 907 -36.26 -3.96 10.37
C ASP A 907 -37.41 -4.86 9.89
N SER A 908 -37.16 -6.17 9.85
CA SER A 908 -38.14 -7.24 9.61
C SER A 908 -39.23 -7.32 10.69
N MET A 909 -38.98 -6.78 11.89
CA MET A 909 -39.74 -7.02 13.12
C MET A 909 -39.89 -8.52 13.49
N SER A 910 -39.05 -9.41 12.94
CA SER A 910 -39.02 -10.84 13.24
C SER A 910 -38.02 -11.19 14.34
N SER A 911 -38.30 -12.25 15.08
CA SER A 911 -37.36 -12.90 15.99
C SER A 911 -37.38 -14.41 15.79
N CYS A 912 -36.24 -15.06 16.00
CA CYS A 912 -36.09 -16.51 15.97
C CYS A 912 -35.85 -17.08 17.39
N PRO A 913 -36.38 -18.27 17.70
CA PRO A 913 -36.10 -18.95 18.96
C PRO A 913 -34.70 -19.58 18.94
N ILE A 914 -33.88 -19.26 19.93
CA ILE A 914 -32.60 -19.94 20.19
C ILE A 914 -32.83 -21.08 21.16
N LEU A 915 -32.31 -22.26 20.82
CA LEU A 915 -32.45 -23.47 21.62
C LEU A 915 -31.22 -23.69 22.50
N ASN A 916 -31.43 -24.13 23.74
CA ASN A 916 -30.38 -24.61 24.62
C ASN A 916 -29.94 -26.04 24.25
N HIS A 917 -28.92 -26.56 24.94
CA HIS A 917 -28.40 -27.91 24.69
C HIS A 917 -29.41 -29.04 24.93
N ALA A 918 -30.54 -28.76 25.60
CA ALA A 918 -31.64 -29.69 25.87
C ALA A 918 -32.80 -29.55 24.85
N GLY A 919 -32.65 -28.72 23.81
CA GLY A 919 -33.66 -28.49 22.79
C GLY A 919 -34.83 -27.59 23.24
N GLN A 920 -34.72 -26.94 24.39
CA GLN A 920 -35.72 -26.00 24.91
C GLN A 920 -35.38 -24.57 24.46
N ILE A 921 -36.39 -23.70 24.32
CA ILE A 921 -36.16 -22.30 23.94
C ILE A 921 -35.50 -21.58 25.11
N ALA A 922 -34.27 -21.10 24.91
CA ALA A 922 -33.49 -20.35 25.90
C ALA A 922 -33.79 -18.84 25.83
N ALA A 923 -33.91 -18.32 24.61
CA ALA A 923 -34.19 -16.92 24.34
C ALA A 923 -34.84 -16.76 22.95
N TYR A 924 -35.47 -15.61 22.71
CA TYR A 924 -35.75 -15.14 21.35
C TYR A 924 -34.73 -14.06 20.99
N VAL A 925 -34.24 -14.06 19.74
CA VAL A 925 -33.31 -13.04 19.26
C VAL A 925 -33.83 -12.42 17.96
N ALA A 926 -33.54 -11.14 17.76
CA ALA A 926 -33.83 -10.42 16.53
C ALA A 926 -33.20 -11.11 15.30
N ASP A 927 -33.99 -11.38 14.27
CA ASP A 927 -33.51 -11.92 12.99
C ASP A 927 -33.31 -10.77 11.98
N GLY A 928 -32.04 -10.41 11.78
CA GLY A 928 -31.62 -9.25 11.00
C GLY A 928 -31.84 -9.39 9.49
N SER A 929 -32.03 -8.25 8.85
CA SER A 929 -32.23 -8.12 7.41
C SER A 929 -31.02 -7.47 6.70
N ILE A 930 -31.03 -7.50 5.36
CA ILE A 930 -30.13 -6.69 4.52
C ILE A 930 -30.18 -5.18 4.88
N LYS A 931 -31.32 -4.67 5.36
CA LYS A 931 -31.45 -3.26 5.78
C LYS A 931 -30.82 -3.01 7.15
N ASP A 932 -30.83 -3.98 8.06
CA ASP A 932 -30.10 -3.89 9.32
C ASP A 932 -28.58 -3.91 9.09
N ILE A 933 -28.09 -4.74 8.16
CA ILE A 933 -26.69 -4.71 7.70
C ILE A 933 -26.34 -3.35 7.10
N ARG A 934 -27.20 -2.75 6.26
CA ARG A 934 -26.99 -1.39 5.74
C ARG A 934 -26.90 -0.37 6.87
N ASN A 935 -27.85 -0.37 7.80
CA ASN A 935 -27.86 0.55 8.95
C ASN A 935 -26.59 0.43 9.80
N ALA A 936 -26.10 -0.80 10.01
CA ALA A 936 -24.86 -1.07 10.74
C ALA A 936 -23.61 -0.62 9.98
N VAL A 937 -23.55 -0.81 8.65
CA VAL A 937 -22.44 -0.32 7.83
C VAL A 937 -22.46 1.21 7.73
N GLU A 938 -23.62 1.86 7.68
CA GLU A 938 -23.73 3.32 7.74
C GLU A 938 -23.22 3.88 9.08
N ALA A 939 -23.52 3.21 10.20
CA ALA A 939 -22.97 3.55 11.51
C ALA A 939 -21.45 3.34 11.57
N ALA A 940 -20.96 2.19 11.11
CA ALA A 940 -19.53 1.87 11.06
C ALA A 940 -18.74 2.83 10.17
N HIS A 941 -19.28 3.20 9.01
CA HIS A 941 -18.66 4.13 8.07
C HIS A 941 -18.56 5.56 8.65
N LYS A 942 -19.60 6.02 9.37
CA LYS A 942 -19.55 7.29 10.12
C LYS A 942 -18.51 7.26 11.24
N ALA A 943 -18.40 6.15 11.97
CA ALA A 943 -17.44 6.00 13.07
C ALA A 943 -15.98 5.86 12.59
N ALA A 944 -15.74 5.20 11.44
CA ALA A 944 -14.40 4.80 10.97
C ALA A 944 -13.39 5.95 10.89
N ALA A 945 -13.79 7.10 10.34
CA ALA A 945 -12.90 8.26 10.22
C ALA A 945 -12.51 8.89 11.57
N GLY A 946 -13.32 8.70 12.63
CA GLY A 946 -12.99 9.10 13.99
C GLY A 946 -12.14 8.05 14.71
N TRP A 947 -12.53 6.77 14.60
CA TRP A 947 -11.85 5.65 15.27
C TRP A 947 -10.43 5.38 14.75
N ALA A 948 -10.22 5.54 13.44
CA ALA A 948 -8.89 5.49 12.83
C ALA A 948 -7.98 6.64 13.31
N LYS A 949 -8.56 7.82 13.63
CA LYS A 949 -7.85 8.99 14.14
C LYS A 949 -7.59 8.96 15.65
N GLN A 950 -8.30 8.13 16.41
CA GLN A 950 -8.00 7.93 17.83
C GLN A 950 -6.55 7.44 18.01
N THR A 951 -5.93 7.83 19.12
CA THR A 951 -4.58 7.36 19.41
C THR A 951 -4.60 5.85 19.68
N ALA A 952 -3.50 5.17 19.34
CA ALA A 952 -3.39 3.74 19.59
C ALA A 952 -3.48 3.41 21.09
N HIS A 953 -3.03 4.32 21.95
CA HIS A 953 -3.19 4.26 23.40
C HIS A 953 -4.66 4.37 23.83
N ALA A 954 -5.44 5.31 23.27
CA ALA A 954 -6.88 5.42 23.59
C ALA A 954 -7.66 4.15 23.19
N ARG A 955 -7.32 3.53 22.05
CA ARG A 955 -7.87 2.23 21.67
C ARG A 955 -7.46 1.10 22.62
N ALA A 956 -6.24 1.14 23.16
CA ALA A 956 -5.79 0.19 24.18
C ALA A 956 -6.62 0.32 25.46
N GLN A 957 -6.87 1.55 25.96
CA GLN A 957 -7.69 1.79 27.16
C GLN A 957 -9.10 1.21 27.01
N ILE A 958 -9.78 1.49 25.89
CA ILE A 958 -11.13 0.96 25.63
C ILE A 958 -11.15 -0.57 25.57
N LEU A 959 -10.11 -1.22 25.04
CA LEU A 959 -10.00 -2.68 25.05
C LEU A 959 -9.62 -3.27 26.42
N TYR A 960 -8.93 -2.52 27.29
CA TYR A 960 -8.73 -2.90 28.69
C TYR A 960 -10.03 -2.79 29.49
N TYR A 961 -10.78 -1.70 29.35
CA TYR A 961 -12.11 -1.57 29.98
C TYR A 961 -13.06 -2.68 29.50
N LEU A 962 -13.00 -3.06 28.22
CA LEU A 962 -13.77 -4.18 27.68
C LEU A 962 -13.38 -5.53 28.31
N ALA A 963 -12.10 -5.72 28.67
CA ALA A 963 -11.64 -6.90 29.40
C ALA A 963 -12.10 -6.88 30.87
N GLU A 964 -11.94 -5.74 31.55
CA GLU A 964 -12.34 -5.53 32.95
C GLU A 964 -13.85 -5.71 33.15
N ASN A 965 -14.68 -5.10 32.28
CA ASN A 965 -16.13 -5.23 32.34
C ASN A 965 -16.62 -6.63 31.95
N LEU A 966 -15.87 -7.38 31.13
CA LEU A 966 -16.17 -8.79 30.85
C LEU A 966 -15.85 -9.67 32.07
N GLU A 967 -14.71 -9.44 32.73
CA GLU A 967 -14.32 -10.11 33.97
C GLU A 967 -15.34 -9.85 35.10
N LEU A 968 -15.80 -8.61 35.27
CA LEU A 968 -16.86 -8.27 36.24
C LEU A 968 -18.19 -9.02 35.99
N ARG A 969 -18.48 -9.41 34.75
CA ARG A 969 -19.66 -10.24 34.39
C ARG A 969 -19.34 -11.73 34.19
N ARG A 970 -18.11 -12.18 34.47
CA ARG A 970 -17.59 -13.52 34.15
C ARG A 970 -18.50 -14.68 34.54
N ALA A 971 -19.02 -14.67 35.77
CA ALA A 971 -19.90 -15.72 36.27
C ALA A 971 -21.23 -15.81 35.52
N GLY A 972 -21.75 -14.68 35.02
CA GLY A 972 -22.97 -14.63 34.21
C GLY A 972 -22.75 -15.25 32.83
N PHE A 973 -21.72 -14.79 32.10
CA PHE A 973 -21.37 -15.34 30.79
C PHE A 973 -21.07 -16.85 30.86
N ALA A 974 -20.34 -17.32 31.88
CA ALA A 974 -20.06 -18.75 32.03
C ALA A 974 -21.33 -19.57 32.32
N SER A 975 -22.28 -19.05 33.11
CA SER A 975 -23.57 -19.72 33.36
C SER A 975 -24.42 -19.80 32.09
N GLN A 976 -24.48 -18.71 31.32
CA GLN A 976 -25.21 -18.63 30.05
C GLN A 976 -24.61 -19.54 28.97
N LEU A 977 -23.27 -19.63 28.93
CA LEU A 977 -22.56 -20.51 27.99
C LEU A 977 -22.78 -21.98 28.37
N GLN A 978 -22.74 -22.34 29.66
CA GLN A 978 -23.13 -23.67 30.14
C GLN A 978 -24.57 -24.02 29.74
N GLU A 979 -25.53 -23.11 29.91
CA GLU A 979 -26.93 -23.33 29.54
C GLU A 979 -27.11 -23.53 28.03
N LEU A 980 -26.53 -22.65 27.20
CA LEU A 980 -26.69 -22.70 25.74
C LEU A 980 -26.00 -23.92 25.11
N THR A 981 -24.79 -24.25 25.56
CA THR A 981 -23.93 -25.26 24.89
C THR A 981 -23.91 -26.63 25.58
N GLY A 982 -24.27 -26.71 26.86
CA GLY A 982 -24.09 -27.91 27.68
C GLY A 982 -22.64 -28.15 28.13
N ALA A 983 -21.75 -27.18 27.92
CA ALA A 983 -20.36 -27.26 28.38
C ALA A 983 -20.28 -27.40 29.91
N GLN A 984 -19.27 -28.16 30.38
CA GLN A 984 -18.96 -28.25 31.80
C GLN A 984 -18.62 -26.87 32.37
N LYS A 985 -19.03 -26.60 33.61
CA LYS A 985 -18.85 -25.29 34.26
C LYS A 985 -17.41 -24.78 34.20
N GLU A 986 -16.43 -25.66 34.37
CA GLU A 986 -15.00 -25.33 34.30
C GLU A 986 -14.58 -24.91 32.88
N ALA A 987 -15.02 -25.62 31.85
CA ALA A 987 -14.77 -25.26 30.45
C ALA A 987 -15.48 -23.95 30.04
N ALA A 988 -16.70 -23.72 30.55
CA ALA A 988 -17.43 -22.48 30.32
C ALA A 988 -16.76 -21.26 30.98
N LEU A 989 -16.25 -21.43 32.21
CA LEU A 989 -15.42 -20.41 32.86
C LEU A 989 -14.11 -20.18 32.09
N GLN A 990 -13.46 -21.24 31.63
CA GLN A 990 -12.22 -21.18 30.86
C GLN A 990 -12.39 -20.45 29.51
N GLU A 991 -13.53 -20.57 28.83
CA GLU A 991 -13.77 -19.81 27.60
C GLU A 991 -13.89 -18.31 27.88
N VAL A 992 -14.52 -17.92 28.99
CA VAL A 992 -14.57 -16.51 29.43
C VAL A 992 -13.17 -16.02 29.83
N ASP A 993 -12.40 -16.81 30.59
CA ASP A 993 -11.01 -16.50 30.97
C ASP A 993 -10.13 -16.22 29.74
N LEU A 994 -10.21 -17.11 28.74
CA LEU A 994 -9.48 -16.96 27.48
C LEU A 994 -9.97 -15.73 26.69
N SER A 995 -11.26 -15.38 26.78
CA SER A 995 -11.82 -14.19 26.13
C SER A 995 -11.31 -12.90 26.77
N VAL A 996 -11.28 -12.83 28.10
CA VAL A 996 -10.69 -11.72 28.87
C VAL A 996 -9.20 -11.59 28.56
N GLN A 997 -8.44 -12.69 28.56
CA GLN A 997 -7.02 -12.71 28.18
C GLN A 997 -6.80 -12.26 26.73
N ARG A 998 -7.68 -12.65 25.79
CA ARG A 998 -7.64 -12.24 24.39
C ARG A 998 -7.86 -10.72 24.22
N LEU A 999 -8.72 -10.11 25.04
CA LEU A 999 -8.88 -8.65 25.09
C LEU A 999 -7.63 -7.96 25.64
N PHE A 1000 -7.09 -8.39 26.78
CA PHE A 1000 -5.82 -7.85 27.32
C PHE A 1000 -4.66 -7.96 26.32
N TYR A 1001 -4.55 -9.07 25.59
CA TYR A 1001 -3.54 -9.28 24.54
C TYR A 1001 -3.66 -8.25 23.40
N TRP A 1002 -4.86 -8.06 22.83
CA TRP A 1002 -5.04 -7.13 21.72
C TRP A 1002 -5.07 -5.66 22.15
N ALA A 1003 -5.51 -5.36 23.37
CA ALA A 1003 -5.30 -4.07 24.02
C ALA A 1003 -3.79 -3.74 24.06
N ALA A 1004 -2.95 -4.66 24.53
CA ALA A 1004 -1.50 -4.49 24.54
C ALA A 1004 -0.90 -4.31 23.15
N TYR A 1005 -1.39 -5.00 22.11
CA TYR A 1005 -0.90 -4.85 20.73
C TYR A 1005 -1.33 -3.56 20.01
N SER A 1006 -2.34 -2.84 20.53
CA SER A 1006 -2.92 -1.64 19.89
C SER A 1006 -1.86 -0.61 19.48
N ASP A 1007 -0.93 -0.29 20.39
CA ASP A 1007 0.13 0.71 20.20
C ASP A 1007 1.54 0.12 19.93
N LYS A 1008 1.72 -1.20 20.08
CA LYS A 1008 3.01 -1.89 19.91
C LYS A 1008 3.28 -2.41 18.49
N TYR A 1009 2.24 -2.59 17.67
CA TYR A 1009 2.42 -2.92 16.24
C TYR A 1009 2.52 -1.63 15.38
N GLY A 1010 3.73 -1.07 15.35
CA GLY A 1010 4.03 0.20 14.67
C GLY A 1010 4.25 0.09 13.15
N GLY A 1011 4.62 1.23 12.56
CA GLY A 1011 5.26 1.30 11.26
C GLY A 1011 6.76 0.98 11.33
N ALA A 1012 7.46 1.03 10.20
CA ALA A 1012 8.90 0.80 10.10
C ALA A 1012 9.57 1.77 9.12
N VAL A 1013 10.86 2.06 9.33
CA VAL A 1013 11.70 2.67 8.30
C VAL A 1013 12.25 1.55 7.43
N GLN A 1014 12.09 1.65 6.12
CA GLN A 1014 12.59 0.68 5.14
C GLN A 1014 13.86 1.23 4.49
N GLU A 1015 14.96 0.49 4.60
CA GLU A 1015 16.26 0.86 4.03
C GLU A 1015 16.31 0.60 2.52
N THR A 1016 16.36 1.67 1.74
CA THR A 1016 16.33 1.64 0.27
C THR A 1016 17.68 1.98 -0.35
N SER A 1017 17.96 1.47 -1.56
CA SER A 1017 19.14 1.89 -2.34
C SER A 1017 19.01 3.29 -2.95
N LEU A 1018 17.80 3.85 -2.98
CA LEU A 1018 17.53 5.23 -3.32
C LEU A 1018 17.68 6.13 -2.08
N TYR A 1019 18.13 7.36 -2.32
CA TYR A 1019 18.37 8.39 -1.32
C TYR A 1019 17.08 8.89 -0.67
N GLY A 1020 17.08 8.99 0.67
CA GLY A 1020 15.93 9.38 1.48
C GLY A 1020 15.53 8.30 2.49
N ALA A 1021 14.25 8.28 2.85
CA ALA A 1021 13.64 7.20 3.63
C ALA A 1021 12.31 6.75 2.99
N SER A 1022 12.03 5.46 3.02
CA SER A 1022 10.68 4.91 2.83
C SER A 1022 10.09 4.61 4.21
N LEU A 1023 9.00 5.27 4.57
CA LEU A 1023 8.28 5.07 5.83
C LEU A 1023 7.08 4.16 5.61
N LEU A 1024 7.14 2.94 6.13
CA LEU A 1024 6.02 2.01 6.12
C LEU A 1024 5.05 2.34 7.26
N PHE A 1025 3.85 2.78 6.91
CA PHE A 1025 2.72 2.91 7.84
C PHE A 1025 1.83 1.66 7.79
N ARG A 1026 1.29 1.28 8.95
CA ARG A 1026 0.26 0.24 9.09
C ARG A 1026 -1.08 0.90 9.43
N GLU A 1027 -1.96 0.97 8.45
CA GLU A 1027 -3.24 1.69 8.53
C GLU A 1027 -4.41 0.69 8.68
N PRO A 1028 -5.55 1.10 9.28
CA PRO A 1028 -6.77 0.30 9.26
C PRO A 1028 -7.32 0.14 7.84
N LEU A 1029 -8.08 -0.92 7.62
CA LEU A 1029 -8.87 -1.14 6.41
C LEU A 1029 -10.11 -0.26 6.34
N GLY A 1030 -10.67 0.12 7.50
CA GLY A 1030 -11.90 0.91 7.61
C GLY A 1030 -13.04 0.09 8.22
N VAL A 1031 -14.05 -0.26 7.42
CA VAL A 1031 -15.18 -1.10 7.83
C VAL A 1031 -14.94 -2.56 7.43
N VAL A 1032 -14.96 -3.45 8.42
CA VAL A 1032 -14.79 -4.90 8.24
C VAL A 1032 -16.08 -5.63 8.62
N GLY A 1033 -16.62 -6.42 7.69
CA GLY A 1033 -17.68 -7.39 8.01
C GLY A 1033 -17.06 -8.66 8.59
N ILE A 1034 -17.61 -9.21 9.66
CA ILE A 1034 -17.05 -10.41 10.33
C ILE A 1034 -18.19 -11.39 10.63
N ALA A 1035 -18.18 -12.56 10.00
CA ALA A 1035 -19.08 -13.66 10.33
C ALA A 1035 -18.36 -14.71 11.18
N CYS A 1036 -18.95 -15.05 12.33
CA CYS A 1036 -18.33 -15.88 13.36
C CYS A 1036 -18.70 -17.37 13.21
N PRO A 1037 -17.84 -18.29 13.69
CA PRO A 1037 -18.16 -19.71 13.78
C PRO A 1037 -19.22 -19.98 14.86
N ASP A 1038 -19.65 -21.24 14.99
CA ASP A 1038 -20.55 -21.68 16.07
C ASP A 1038 -19.79 -22.35 17.24
N GLU A 1039 -18.56 -22.77 16.99
CA GLU A 1039 -17.61 -23.28 17.99
C GLU A 1039 -17.01 -22.13 18.81
N HIS A 1040 -16.89 -22.31 20.13
CA HIS A 1040 -16.40 -21.29 21.06
C HIS A 1040 -17.05 -19.91 20.87
N PRO A 1041 -18.39 -19.81 20.99
CA PRO A 1041 -19.17 -18.67 20.51
C PRO A 1041 -18.83 -17.32 21.18
N LEU A 1042 -18.24 -17.31 22.37
CA LEU A 1042 -17.74 -16.09 23.00
C LEU A 1042 -16.27 -15.84 22.60
N LEU A 1043 -15.41 -16.84 22.75
CA LEU A 1043 -13.96 -16.69 22.51
C LEU A 1043 -13.61 -16.46 21.04
N ALA A 1044 -14.29 -17.11 20.10
CA ALA A 1044 -14.08 -16.88 18.67
C ALA A 1044 -14.55 -15.48 18.26
N PHE A 1045 -15.72 -15.04 18.74
CA PHE A 1045 -16.24 -13.70 18.53
C PHE A 1045 -15.25 -12.63 19.04
N VAL A 1046 -14.75 -12.78 20.27
CA VAL A 1046 -13.76 -11.86 20.87
C VAL A 1046 -12.41 -11.92 20.14
N SER A 1047 -11.96 -13.11 19.73
CA SER A 1047 -10.70 -13.31 18.98
C SER A 1047 -10.72 -12.64 17.60
N LEU A 1048 -11.89 -12.46 16.98
CA LEU A 1048 -12.06 -11.73 15.73
C LEU A 1048 -12.31 -10.23 15.95
N LEU A 1049 -13.12 -9.87 16.95
CA LEU A 1049 -13.44 -8.48 17.31
C LEU A 1049 -12.19 -7.66 17.69
N ALA A 1050 -11.43 -8.16 18.66
CA ALA A 1050 -10.37 -7.40 19.32
C ALA A 1050 -9.19 -6.98 18.40
N PRO A 1051 -8.63 -7.84 17.51
CA PRO A 1051 -7.57 -7.41 16.60
C PRO A 1051 -8.08 -6.37 15.60
N ALA A 1052 -9.28 -6.53 15.04
CA ALA A 1052 -9.85 -5.54 14.13
C ALA A 1052 -10.00 -4.16 14.81
N VAL A 1053 -10.59 -4.12 16.01
CA VAL A 1053 -10.84 -2.88 16.76
C VAL A 1053 -9.54 -2.23 17.24
N SER A 1054 -8.57 -2.99 17.76
CA SER A 1054 -7.25 -2.48 18.23
C SER A 1054 -6.52 -1.66 17.15
N ARG A 1055 -6.65 -2.07 15.89
CA ARG A 1055 -5.98 -1.47 14.73
C ARG A 1055 -6.72 -0.27 14.13
N GLY A 1056 -7.87 0.11 14.68
CA GLY A 1056 -8.64 1.28 14.26
C GLY A 1056 -9.70 0.99 13.20
N ASN A 1057 -10.09 -0.27 13.01
CA ASN A 1057 -11.22 -0.64 12.17
C ASN A 1057 -12.54 -0.56 12.95
N CYS A 1058 -13.64 -0.27 12.26
CA CYS A 1058 -14.99 -0.48 12.76
C CYS A 1058 -15.52 -1.82 12.21
N VAL A 1059 -16.27 -2.56 13.01
CA VAL A 1059 -16.75 -3.90 12.65
C VAL A 1059 -18.26 -3.99 12.55
N VAL A 1060 -18.74 -4.80 11.61
CA VAL A 1060 -20.12 -5.31 11.59
C VAL A 1060 -20.06 -6.82 11.76
N MET A 1061 -20.29 -7.26 12.99
CA MET A 1061 -20.24 -8.65 13.42
C MET A 1061 -21.58 -9.34 13.15
N VAL A 1062 -21.53 -10.50 12.51
CA VAL A 1062 -22.57 -11.53 12.56
C VAL A 1062 -22.05 -12.61 13.51
N PRO A 1063 -22.71 -12.83 14.67
CA PRO A 1063 -22.25 -13.80 15.66
C PRO A 1063 -22.57 -15.25 15.22
N SER A 1064 -22.30 -16.23 16.08
CA SER A 1064 -22.80 -17.60 15.92
C SER A 1064 -24.31 -17.60 15.63
N GLU A 1065 -24.74 -18.41 14.66
CA GLU A 1065 -26.15 -18.57 14.30
C GLU A 1065 -26.88 -19.46 15.33
N ARG A 1066 -26.16 -20.39 15.97
CA ARG A 1066 -26.68 -21.21 17.08
C ARG A 1066 -26.70 -20.50 18.44
N TYR A 1067 -25.67 -19.73 18.75
CA TYR A 1067 -25.45 -19.17 20.09
C TYR A 1067 -25.28 -17.63 20.10
N PRO A 1068 -26.11 -16.85 19.36
CA PRO A 1068 -25.91 -15.41 19.21
C PRO A 1068 -26.08 -14.65 20.53
N VAL A 1069 -26.81 -15.22 21.51
CA VAL A 1069 -27.18 -14.56 22.76
C VAL A 1069 -25.96 -14.05 23.52
N LEU A 1070 -24.88 -14.84 23.61
CA LEU A 1070 -23.62 -14.46 24.27
C LEU A 1070 -23.00 -13.19 23.63
N ALA A 1071 -23.05 -13.07 22.30
CA ALA A 1071 -22.54 -11.90 21.61
C ALA A 1071 -23.49 -10.70 21.75
N LEU A 1072 -24.80 -10.93 21.75
CA LEU A 1072 -25.79 -9.88 21.99
C LEU A 1072 -25.68 -9.36 23.43
N ASP A 1073 -25.37 -10.20 24.42
CA ASP A 1073 -25.15 -9.82 25.83
C ASP A 1073 -23.89 -8.98 26.08
N LEU A 1074 -22.93 -8.99 25.13
CA LEU A 1074 -21.79 -8.06 25.16
C LEU A 1074 -22.22 -6.59 24.97
N TYR A 1075 -23.45 -6.30 24.53
CA TYR A 1075 -23.94 -4.92 24.40
C TYR A 1075 -23.71 -4.06 25.65
N GLN A 1076 -24.02 -4.59 26.84
CA GLN A 1076 -23.83 -3.89 28.11
C GLN A 1076 -22.33 -3.72 28.42
N VAL A 1077 -21.50 -4.68 28.05
CA VAL A 1077 -20.03 -4.62 28.25
C VAL A 1077 -19.43 -3.55 27.35
N LEU A 1078 -19.86 -3.47 26.08
CA LEU A 1078 -19.46 -2.42 25.12
C LEU A 1078 -19.86 -1.02 25.63
N ASP A 1079 -21.11 -0.88 26.10
CA ASP A 1079 -21.69 0.37 26.62
C ASP A 1079 -20.97 0.85 27.90
N THR A 1080 -20.67 -0.07 28.83
CA THR A 1080 -19.94 0.23 30.08
C THR A 1080 -18.42 0.44 29.86
N SER A 1081 -17.92 0.20 28.64
CA SER A 1081 -16.50 0.37 28.27
C SER A 1081 -16.25 1.57 27.35
N ASP A 1082 -17.20 2.51 27.26
CA ASP A 1082 -17.14 3.71 26.42
C ASP A 1082 -16.82 3.44 24.92
N VAL A 1083 -17.25 2.27 24.40
CA VAL A 1083 -17.00 1.91 22.99
C VAL A 1083 -17.78 2.86 22.07
N PRO A 1084 -17.12 3.67 21.22
CA PRO A 1084 -17.82 4.71 20.48
C PRO A 1084 -18.87 4.15 19.51
N GLY A 1085 -20.04 4.78 19.47
CA GLY A 1085 -21.18 4.30 18.70
C GLY A 1085 -20.86 4.08 17.23
N GLY A 1086 -20.94 2.82 16.78
CA GLY A 1086 -20.61 2.40 15.42
C GLY A 1086 -19.24 1.73 15.27
N VAL A 1087 -18.36 1.75 16.26
CA VAL A 1087 -17.08 1.00 16.24
C VAL A 1087 -17.33 -0.51 16.27
N VAL A 1088 -18.29 -0.94 17.10
CA VAL A 1088 -18.76 -2.33 17.16
C VAL A 1088 -20.26 -2.35 16.88
N ASN A 1089 -20.67 -3.24 15.98
CA ASN A 1089 -22.07 -3.47 15.61
C ASN A 1089 -22.27 -4.99 15.52
N ILE A 1090 -23.39 -5.50 16.03
CA ILE A 1090 -23.71 -6.92 16.15
C ILE A 1090 -25.12 -7.17 15.59
N ILE A 1091 -25.19 -7.95 14.51
CA ILE A 1091 -26.42 -8.28 13.79
C ILE A 1091 -26.62 -9.79 13.82
N SER A 1092 -27.53 -10.28 14.66
CA SER A 1092 -27.98 -11.67 14.68
C SER A 1092 -28.94 -11.97 13.53
N GLY A 1093 -29.05 -13.25 13.17
CA GLY A 1093 -29.83 -13.75 12.03
C GLY A 1093 -29.03 -14.80 11.26
N SER A 1094 -29.53 -15.25 10.10
CA SER A 1094 -28.85 -16.33 9.37
C SER A 1094 -27.50 -15.89 8.78
N ARG A 1095 -26.43 -16.62 9.10
CA ARG A 1095 -25.03 -16.21 8.88
C ARG A 1095 -24.75 -15.97 7.41
N ASP A 1096 -25.17 -16.88 6.53
CA ASP A 1096 -24.78 -16.84 5.11
C ASP A 1096 -25.55 -15.75 4.36
N TYR A 1097 -26.81 -15.51 4.72
CA TYR A 1097 -27.65 -14.41 4.22
C TYR A 1097 -27.09 -13.03 4.61
N LEU A 1098 -26.71 -12.85 5.87
CA LEU A 1098 -26.10 -11.60 6.34
C LEU A 1098 -24.68 -11.41 5.78
N SER A 1099 -23.91 -12.49 5.63
CA SER A 1099 -22.58 -12.47 5.02
C SER A 1099 -22.63 -12.11 3.54
N ARG A 1100 -23.66 -12.55 2.80
CA ARG A 1100 -23.93 -12.11 1.43
C ARG A 1100 -24.05 -10.59 1.37
N ALA A 1101 -24.89 -10.01 2.23
CA ALA A 1101 -25.12 -8.57 2.28
C ALA A 1101 -23.82 -7.80 2.54
N LEU A 1102 -22.98 -8.26 3.47
CA LEU A 1102 -21.66 -7.67 3.75
C LEU A 1102 -20.67 -7.82 2.57
N ALA A 1103 -20.65 -8.96 1.90
CA ALA A 1103 -19.74 -9.24 0.79
C ALA A 1103 -20.12 -8.47 -0.49
N GLU A 1104 -21.41 -8.22 -0.74
CA GLU A 1104 -21.90 -7.39 -1.84
C GLU A 1104 -21.81 -5.88 -1.53
N HIS A 1105 -21.74 -5.47 -0.26
CA HIS A 1105 -21.75 -4.06 0.14
C HIS A 1105 -20.51 -3.28 -0.35
N GLN A 1106 -20.72 -2.12 -0.98
CA GLN A 1106 -19.63 -1.33 -1.57
C GLN A 1106 -18.82 -0.54 -0.52
N ALA A 1107 -19.44 -0.11 0.57
CA ALA A 1107 -18.79 0.63 1.65
C ALA A 1107 -18.06 -0.25 2.70
N VAL A 1108 -17.95 -1.56 2.46
CA VAL A 1108 -17.16 -2.51 3.29
C VAL A 1108 -15.83 -2.79 2.60
N GLN A 1109 -14.71 -2.71 3.34
CA GLN A 1109 -13.35 -2.84 2.78
C GLN A 1109 -12.75 -4.25 2.96
N ALA A 1110 -13.25 -5.03 3.91
CA ALA A 1110 -12.94 -6.46 4.01
C ALA A 1110 -14.10 -7.26 4.60
N VAL A 1111 -14.18 -8.56 4.27
CA VAL A 1111 -15.05 -9.52 4.96
C VAL A 1111 -14.22 -10.71 5.47
N TRP A 1112 -14.36 -10.99 6.76
CA TRP A 1112 -13.88 -12.22 7.39
C TRP A 1112 -15.07 -13.16 7.57
N TYR A 1113 -14.93 -14.44 7.24
CA TYR A 1113 -16.02 -15.40 7.28
C TYR A 1113 -15.55 -16.75 7.84
N PHE A 1114 -16.16 -17.16 8.95
CA PHE A 1114 -15.93 -18.45 9.59
C PHE A 1114 -17.27 -19.17 9.68
N GLY A 1115 -17.45 -20.21 8.88
CA GLY A 1115 -18.74 -20.88 8.70
C GLY A 1115 -18.69 -21.97 7.63
N SER A 1116 -19.73 -22.05 6.81
CA SER A 1116 -19.89 -23.06 5.76
C SER A 1116 -18.86 -22.91 4.62
N LYS A 1117 -18.64 -24.01 3.89
CA LYS A 1117 -17.76 -24.03 2.72
C LYS A 1117 -18.38 -23.25 1.55
N GLU A 1118 -19.70 -23.32 1.45
CA GLU A 1118 -20.55 -22.65 0.47
C GLU A 1118 -20.62 -21.14 0.72
N GLY A 1119 -20.76 -20.72 1.98
CA GLY A 1119 -20.67 -19.33 2.44
C GLY A 1119 -19.28 -18.74 2.22
N SER A 1120 -18.22 -19.51 2.48
CA SER A 1120 -16.85 -19.11 2.16
C SER A 1120 -16.69 -18.81 0.66
N ALA A 1121 -17.20 -19.69 -0.21
CA ALA A 1121 -17.18 -19.48 -1.66
C ALA A 1121 -18.04 -18.27 -2.09
N LEU A 1122 -19.22 -18.08 -1.50
CA LEU A 1122 -20.08 -16.93 -1.76
C LEU A 1122 -19.39 -15.60 -1.42
N VAL A 1123 -18.75 -15.51 -0.25
CA VAL A 1123 -18.04 -14.31 0.21
C VAL A 1123 -16.89 -13.96 -0.73
N GLU A 1124 -16.09 -14.95 -1.15
CA GLU A 1124 -15.02 -14.74 -2.13
C GLU A 1124 -15.53 -14.39 -3.54
N TRP A 1125 -16.66 -14.94 -3.97
CA TRP A 1125 -17.25 -14.63 -5.27
C TRP A 1125 -17.88 -13.22 -5.32
N ALA A 1126 -18.58 -12.84 -4.25
CA ALA A 1126 -19.25 -11.54 -4.13
C ALA A 1126 -18.26 -10.39 -3.89
N SER A 1127 -17.11 -10.64 -3.24
CA SER A 1127 -16.08 -9.61 -3.02
C SER A 1127 -15.53 -9.00 -4.31
N ALA A 1128 -15.62 -9.72 -5.44
CA ALA A 1128 -15.31 -9.24 -6.78
C ALA A 1128 -16.18 -8.06 -7.27
N GLY A 1129 -17.15 -7.58 -6.47
CA GLY A 1129 -17.80 -6.29 -6.68
C GLY A 1129 -16.82 -5.12 -6.62
N ASN A 1130 -16.31 -4.81 -5.43
CA ASN A 1130 -15.34 -3.72 -5.15
C ASN A 1130 -13.93 -4.22 -4.82
N LEU A 1131 -13.66 -5.51 -5.05
CA LEU A 1131 -12.39 -6.20 -4.75
C LEU A 1131 -11.95 -6.12 -3.28
N LYS A 1132 -12.91 -6.00 -2.35
CA LYS A 1132 -12.64 -6.05 -0.89
C LYS A 1132 -11.83 -7.31 -0.50
N ARG A 1133 -10.95 -7.16 0.50
CA ARG A 1133 -10.18 -8.30 1.03
C ARG A 1133 -11.10 -9.35 1.65
N THR A 1134 -10.73 -10.61 1.51
CA THR A 1134 -11.48 -11.75 2.07
C THR A 1134 -10.56 -12.64 2.90
N TRP A 1135 -11.06 -13.15 4.03
CA TRP A 1135 -10.40 -14.16 4.84
C TRP A 1135 -11.45 -15.18 5.27
N VAL A 1136 -11.33 -16.42 4.79
CA VAL A 1136 -12.39 -17.45 4.93
C VAL A 1136 -11.80 -18.78 5.40
N ASN A 1137 -12.61 -19.59 6.11
CA ASN A 1137 -12.17 -20.91 6.63
C ASN A 1137 -12.52 -22.10 5.71
N TYR A 1138 -13.30 -21.91 4.63
CA TYR A 1138 -13.71 -22.96 3.70
C TYR A 1138 -14.46 -24.15 4.34
N GLY A 1139 -15.21 -23.92 5.43
CA GLY A 1139 -15.85 -25.03 6.18
C GLY A 1139 -14.91 -25.78 7.12
N SER A 1140 -13.69 -25.29 7.35
CA SER A 1140 -12.72 -25.93 8.23
C SER A 1140 -12.91 -25.55 9.69
N GLU A 1141 -13.29 -26.53 10.52
CA GLU A 1141 -13.30 -26.48 12.00
C GLU A 1141 -11.89 -26.64 12.61
N GLN A 1142 -10.82 -26.65 11.80
CA GLN A 1142 -9.46 -26.96 12.26
C GLN A 1142 -8.84 -25.90 13.19
N ARG A 1143 -9.35 -24.66 13.20
CA ARG A 1143 -8.81 -23.55 13.99
C ARG A 1143 -9.21 -23.68 15.47
N ARG A 1144 -8.24 -24.01 16.32
CA ARG A 1144 -8.46 -24.16 17.77
C ARG A 1144 -8.44 -22.79 18.45
N TRP A 1145 -9.61 -22.17 18.67
CA TRP A 1145 -9.72 -20.82 19.26
C TRP A 1145 -9.05 -20.66 20.65
N ALA A 1146 -8.93 -21.74 21.42
CA ALA A 1146 -8.22 -21.75 22.70
C ALA A 1146 -6.68 -21.78 22.57
N ASP A 1147 -6.13 -22.18 21.41
CA ASP A 1147 -4.69 -22.17 21.15
C ASP A 1147 -4.21 -20.72 20.88
N PRO A 1148 -3.22 -20.19 21.61
CA PRO A 1148 -2.72 -18.83 21.38
C PRO A 1148 -2.19 -18.59 19.96
N GLN A 1149 -1.58 -19.58 19.32
CA GLN A 1149 -1.01 -19.45 17.97
C GLN A 1149 -2.10 -19.44 16.86
N GLN A 1150 -3.30 -19.93 17.18
CA GLN A 1150 -4.42 -20.05 16.23
C GLN A 1150 -5.56 -19.06 16.53
N GLY A 1151 -5.69 -18.61 17.78
CA GLY A 1151 -6.68 -17.61 18.20
C GLY A 1151 -6.13 -16.18 18.32
N ALA A 1152 -4.80 -16.00 18.35
CA ALA A 1152 -4.16 -14.68 18.29
C ALA A 1152 -2.76 -14.72 17.64
N GLY A 1153 -2.61 -15.50 16.57
CA GLY A 1153 -1.38 -15.50 15.77
C GLY A 1153 -1.12 -14.18 15.04
N GLU A 1154 0.09 -14.04 14.49
CA GLU A 1154 0.52 -12.86 13.73
C GLU A 1154 -0.37 -12.58 12.50
N GLU A 1155 -1.08 -13.57 11.96
CA GLU A 1155 -1.93 -13.39 10.79
C GLU A 1155 -3.10 -12.43 11.04
N PHE A 1156 -3.60 -12.34 12.28
CA PHE A 1156 -4.67 -11.41 12.63
C PHE A 1156 -4.23 -9.94 12.46
N LEU A 1157 -2.95 -9.62 12.72
CA LEU A 1157 -2.40 -8.28 12.50
C LEU A 1157 -2.29 -7.95 11.01
N TYR A 1158 -1.86 -8.92 10.19
CA TYR A 1158 -1.83 -8.80 8.73
C TYR A 1158 -3.25 -8.67 8.15
N GLN A 1159 -4.25 -9.38 8.69
CA GLN A 1159 -5.65 -9.27 8.24
C GLN A 1159 -6.36 -8.00 8.73
N ALA A 1160 -5.95 -7.43 9.87
CA ALA A 1160 -6.53 -6.20 10.44
C ALA A 1160 -5.87 -4.89 9.96
N THR A 1161 -4.81 -4.94 9.14
CA THR A 1161 -4.11 -3.75 8.63
C THR A 1161 -3.81 -3.81 7.14
N GLN A 1162 -3.61 -2.64 6.55
CA GLN A 1162 -3.00 -2.45 5.23
C GLN A 1162 -1.69 -1.65 5.37
N CYS A 1163 -0.82 -1.79 4.38
CA CYS A 1163 0.53 -1.20 4.38
C CYS A 1163 0.62 -0.06 3.38
N LYS A 1164 1.01 1.13 3.83
CA LYS A 1164 1.29 2.30 2.99
C LYS A 1164 2.77 2.68 3.09
N SER A 1165 3.48 2.76 1.97
CA SER A 1165 4.87 3.23 1.93
C SER A 1165 4.91 4.71 1.55
N VAL A 1166 5.40 5.58 2.44
CA VAL A 1166 5.58 7.02 2.17
C VAL A 1166 7.06 7.30 2.00
N TRP A 1167 7.46 7.61 0.77
CA TRP A 1167 8.84 7.96 0.45
C TRP A 1167 9.08 9.45 0.66
N MET A 1168 10.21 9.79 1.27
CA MET A 1168 10.62 11.14 1.58
C MET A 1168 12.10 11.36 1.24
N PRO A 1169 12.48 12.45 0.56
CA PRO A 1169 13.87 12.87 0.55
C PRO A 1169 14.31 13.23 1.98
N MET A 1170 15.50 12.79 2.36
CA MET A 1170 16.18 13.23 3.57
C MET A 1170 17.51 13.86 3.16
N GLY A 1171 17.91 14.96 3.78
CA GLY A 1171 19.17 15.62 3.45
C GLY A 1171 20.37 14.80 3.89
N ASP A 1172 21.31 14.54 2.98
CA ASP A 1172 22.66 14.12 3.35
C ASP A 1172 23.33 15.18 4.24
N ILE A 1173 24.21 14.72 5.13
CA ILE A 1173 24.86 15.55 6.14
C ILE A 1173 25.78 16.59 5.48
N PHE A 1174 25.36 17.85 5.53
CA PHE A 1174 26.03 19.05 5.00
C PHE A 1174 26.35 19.05 3.49
N ALA A 1175 25.38 19.50 2.70
CA ALA A 1175 25.67 20.14 1.41
C ALA A 1175 26.53 21.41 1.64
N ASN A 1176 27.83 21.30 1.36
CA ASN A 1176 28.83 22.39 1.35
C ASN A 1176 29.04 22.94 -0.07
#